data_AF-A0A3A8SZM9-F1
#
_entry.id   AF-A0A3A8SZM9-F1
#
_cell.length_a   1.000
_cell.length_b   1.000
_cell.length_c   1.000
_cell.angle_alpha   90.00
_cell.angle_beta   90.00
_cell.angle_gamma   90.00
#
_symmetry.space_group_name_H-M   'P 1'
#
loop_
_entity.id
_entity.type
_entity.pdbx_description
1 polymer ?
#
loop_
_entity_poly.entity_id
_entity_poly.type
_entity_poly.pdbx_seq_one_letter_code
_entity_poly.pdbx_strand_id
1 'polypeptide(L)'
;MATTYRIHPAIGIARVGNSPEFFIGPERLRERPEPVGGFKDAQCRVKRQAARFRVFAHHDDGSVEEITDAQAEITWTVHLVNKKATYPGRGNSEPTADLTIDPGARTTTGPNQQRLFDNGVIRFSGDPVTTVPLGEMRSDDENHLLVLGGAGMSASPGGNAIIGFWGNAGWYDDISDGPVSAAITLRANNATPAVVGAWVICAPPKFAPHQDSATTLYDRVLQAMVDAGLATAPSSSTYTQDIYPILQRARDIKWVYDTYAHNWSDPVTLPTMRTAIFNRLRPGGNMPQLINDDSALTNIQYAHMERWKDDSNFTNDWAGVPAPEATVSPAGMDRAALEACVGGAFFPGIEAGGLSEGNRPIVEAAFYSEAFRINHATVTPGSISASMALPWQADFFACGLNWWPVPRPNEVIPQGTSNYESWVRGIGGYEDMIARWHTLGFVVQQGGQHLEVGRCDTASITLLTQQLDFIDIPQGPMGMVREQPLAITFEVISPSSTITLEYAPGGAPMHAQLVANNIAVTVGPTTGSSVAPARLWIIYRTGMAPSAIPTQTVTVREPVSGQTWSITIDANTIARKTAAVALVLDRSGSMAEDRGDGQSKHVSLQQAAETFVDVMLEGDGVGLVRYDHDAQVVQQVLQVGTGGISDLNRNNTLDLIRGNSFDPAGNTSIGDGIFEGRQILDNATGNYDVKALAVLTDGMENSPRYISDVAASINAQTYAIGFGTPQNTSAAALQTISGNNGGFLLVTGAIGTDNRFLLQKYFLQILAGVSNAQVVLDPDGQLEEGDVHRIPFQLTEGDTGVDVILLSPFVRTVDFRLQTPSGLLLEPWRALREPAMRYVLGNGVSYYRLVLPVQLIPNRFDQGGTWHALLKVSRPRLEPSSDNEQGIDRTIARRLHASRAQRRRAQPSLVTNELRRRFAVAQGAAAGAEAFSHALAGPTTREPTREERGKLPYSLIVQSYSNVSLRAELRQSGYEPGAGIQVQATLTQSGIPLEGTGLVWGELTRPDGSQSTLSFQPEDDGRHSARFVADSSGVHKLRVRARGRTRKGMPFMREQTFTAVTWRGGDRDAETGAGGGERFMDAPTERDDRLCKLLECVLRRGGAIGPELEKRLREEGLDLEHIRQCLESLYASGGNRRTPREG
;
A
#
# COMPACT_ATOMS: atom_id res chain seq x y z
N MET A 1 -3.59 55.53 -1.02
CA MET A 1 -3.78 55.13 0.38
C MET A 1 -3.11 53.78 0.53
N ALA A 2 -2.11 53.69 1.40
CA ALA A 2 -1.28 52.51 1.57
C ALA A 2 -2.00 51.51 2.48
N THR A 3 -2.86 50.66 1.91
CA THR A 3 -3.48 49.57 2.66
C THR A 3 -2.43 48.50 2.99
N THR A 4 -2.35 48.08 4.26
CA THR A 4 -1.53 46.93 4.68
C THR A 4 -2.41 45.75 5.04
N TYR A 5 -2.05 44.55 4.59
CA TYR A 5 -2.82 43.33 4.85
C TYR A 5 -2.12 42.51 5.93
N ARG A 6 -2.85 42.08 6.96
CA ARG A 6 -2.29 41.43 8.15
C ARG A 6 -3.15 40.23 8.56
N ILE A 7 -2.51 39.12 8.93
CA ILE A 7 -3.21 37.95 9.47
C ILE A 7 -3.46 38.14 10.96
N HIS A 8 -4.67 37.87 11.46
CA HIS A 8 -4.99 37.88 12.90
C HIS A 8 -5.65 36.56 13.32
N PRO A 9 -5.36 36.03 14.53
CA PRO A 9 -4.45 36.59 15.52
C PRO A 9 -2.98 36.55 15.06
N ALA A 10 -2.16 37.46 15.57
CA ALA A 10 -0.72 37.51 15.30
C ALA A 10 0.01 36.26 15.82
N ILE A 11 -0.46 35.73 16.95
CA ILE A 11 -0.05 34.45 17.54
C ILE A 11 -1.31 33.68 17.90
N GLY A 12 -1.66 32.67 17.10
CA GLY A 12 -2.82 31.81 17.33
C GLY A 12 -2.51 30.63 18.25
N ILE A 13 -3.49 30.23 19.06
CA ILE A 13 -3.36 29.13 20.02
C ILE A 13 -4.33 28.00 19.65
N ALA A 14 -3.76 26.94 19.08
CA ALA A 14 -4.44 25.67 18.91
C ALA A 14 -4.14 24.77 20.12
N ARG A 15 -5.02 23.83 20.44
CA ARG A 15 -4.79 22.87 21.53
C ARG A 15 -5.04 21.44 21.06
N VAL A 16 -4.12 20.56 21.45
CA VAL A 16 -4.19 19.13 21.13
C VAL A 16 -5.40 18.46 21.78
N GLY A 17 -5.87 17.37 21.18
CA GLY A 17 -7.10 16.68 21.59
C GLY A 17 -7.22 15.35 20.84
N ASN A 18 -7.54 14.26 21.54
CA ASN A 18 -7.62 12.94 20.92
C ASN A 18 -8.95 12.65 20.20
N SER A 19 -9.89 13.61 20.18
CA SER A 19 -11.14 13.50 19.44
C SER A 19 -10.98 13.93 17.96
N PRO A 20 -11.69 13.28 17.02
CA PRO A 20 -11.83 13.81 15.68
C PRO A 20 -12.62 15.12 15.65
N GLU A 21 -13.48 15.37 16.64
CA GLU A 21 -14.22 16.63 16.79
C GLU A 21 -13.33 17.76 17.31
N PHE A 22 -13.74 19.00 17.02
CA PHE A 22 -13.04 20.21 17.44
C PHE A 22 -14.00 21.37 17.71
N PHE A 23 -13.49 22.42 18.33
CA PHE A 23 -14.15 23.71 18.47
C PHE A 23 -13.17 24.84 18.19
N ILE A 24 -13.67 26.05 17.95
CA ILE A 24 -12.84 27.23 17.68
C ILE A 24 -12.49 27.91 19.00
N GLY A 25 -11.22 28.30 19.18
CA GLY A 25 -10.77 29.05 20.35
C GLY A 25 -11.38 30.47 20.43
N PRO A 26 -11.16 31.19 21.53
CA PRO A 26 -11.64 32.57 21.68
C PRO A 26 -11.13 33.50 20.58
N GLU A 27 -12.02 34.27 19.96
CA GLU A 27 -11.68 35.31 18.98
C GLU A 27 -12.02 36.71 19.49
N ARG A 28 -12.80 36.79 20.57
CA ARG A 28 -13.26 38.04 21.16
C ARG A 28 -12.79 38.14 22.60
N LEU A 29 -12.46 39.35 23.03
CA LEU A 29 -12.10 39.61 24.41
C LEU A 29 -13.23 39.17 25.35
N ARG A 30 -12.84 38.46 26.43
CA ARG A 30 -13.74 37.90 27.46
C ARG A 30 -14.67 36.78 26.97
N GLU A 31 -14.49 36.29 25.75
CA GLU A 31 -15.19 35.10 25.26
C GLU A 31 -14.74 33.85 26.01
N ARG A 32 -15.72 33.05 26.45
CA ARG A 32 -15.50 31.76 27.10
C ARG A 32 -15.94 30.66 26.13
N PRO A 33 -15.07 29.70 25.76
CA PRO A 33 -15.47 28.63 24.86
C PRO A 33 -16.57 27.76 25.47
N GLU A 34 -17.68 27.56 24.77
CA GLU A 34 -18.75 26.61 25.16
C GLU A 34 -19.06 25.69 23.99
N PRO A 35 -18.21 24.68 23.72
CA PRO A 35 -18.40 23.78 22.59
C PRO A 35 -19.71 22.97 22.73
N VAL A 36 -20.40 22.78 21.61
CA VAL A 36 -21.61 21.95 21.54
C VAL A 36 -21.27 20.52 22.00
N GLY A 37 -22.06 20.00 22.95
CA GLY A 37 -21.82 18.70 23.56
C GLY A 37 -20.68 18.67 24.59
N GLY A 38 -20.08 19.82 24.92
CA GLY A 38 -18.98 19.94 25.87
C GLY A 38 -17.60 19.74 25.25
N PHE A 39 -16.57 19.74 26.10
CA PHE A 39 -15.16 19.67 25.70
C PHE A 39 -14.67 18.27 25.32
N LYS A 40 -15.54 17.27 25.42
CA LYS A 40 -15.26 15.89 25.03
C LYS A 40 -16.34 15.37 24.09
N ASP A 41 -15.98 14.41 23.25
CA ASP A 41 -16.96 13.66 22.48
C ASP A 41 -17.61 12.54 23.31
N ALA A 42 -18.57 11.84 22.69
CA ALA A 42 -19.28 10.73 23.31
C ALA A 42 -18.37 9.55 23.72
N GLN A 43 -17.16 9.48 23.17
CA GLN A 43 -16.14 8.47 23.46
C GLN A 43 -15.14 8.93 24.53
N CYS A 44 -15.42 10.02 25.25
CA CYS A 44 -14.53 10.53 26.29
C CYS A 44 -13.15 10.96 25.77
N ARG A 45 -13.09 11.37 24.50
CA ARG A 45 -11.90 11.99 23.89
C ARG A 45 -12.04 13.51 23.95
N VAL A 46 -10.94 14.20 24.21
CA VAL A 46 -10.89 15.66 24.30
C VAL A 46 -10.98 16.27 22.90
N LYS A 47 -11.93 17.18 22.70
CA LYS A 47 -12.06 17.94 21.45
C LYS A 47 -10.85 18.84 21.26
N ARG A 48 -10.33 18.89 20.03
CA ARG A 48 -9.24 19.80 19.68
C ARG A 48 -9.74 21.25 19.71
N GLN A 49 -8.88 22.18 20.12
CA GLN A 49 -9.16 23.62 19.95
C GLN A 49 -8.45 24.09 18.67
N ALA A 50 -9.21 24.58 17.70
CA ALA A 50 -8.69 25.19 16.49
C ALA A 50 -8.35 26.67 16.72
N ALA A 51 -7.21 27.11 16.20
CA ALA A 51 -6.92 28.54 16.02
C ALA A 51 -7.47 28.97 14.66
N ARG A 52 -8.43 29.91 14.64
CA ARG A 52 -8.95 30.50 13.40
C ARG A 52 -8.20 31.80 13.08
N PHE A 53 -7.75 31.91 11.84
CA PHE A 53 -6.99 33.04 11.31
C PHE A 53 -7.77 33.72 10.17
N ARG A 54 -7.73 35.05 10.19
CA ARG A 54 -8.42 35.96 9.27
C ARG A 54 -7.44 36.94 8.67
N VAL A 55 -7.67 37.43 7.45
CA VAL A 55 -6.88 38.51 6.85
C VAL A 55 -7.64 39.83 7.01
N PHE A 56 -6.98 40.86 7.52
CA PHE A 56 -7.55 42.20 7.62
C PHE A 56 -6.75 43.20 6.78
N ALA A 57 -7.45 44.05 6.05
CA ALA A 57 -6.93 45.26 5.44
C ALA A 57 -6.95 46.41 6.45
N HIS A 58 -5.80 47.02 6.69
CA HIS A 58 -5.61 48.19 7.54
C HIS A 58 -5.37 49.40 6.66
N HIS A 59 -6.26 50.39 6.74
CA HIS A 59 -6.22 51.59 5.92
C HIS A 59 -5.55 52.77 6.64
N ASP A 60 -5.02 53.73 5.88
CA ASP A 60 -4.34 54.92 6.43
C ASP A 60 -5.25 55.80 7.31
N ASP A 61 -6.57 55.73 7.13
CA ASP A 61 -7.56 56.46 7.93
C ASP A 61 -7.90 55.77 9.26
N GLY A 62 -7.27 54.62 9.53
CA GLY A 62 -7.47 53.82 10.74
C GLY A 62 -8.64 52.84 10.66
N SER A 63 -9.37 52.79 9.54
CA SER A 63 -10.39 51.76 9.34
C SER A 63 -9.76 50.39 9.06
N VAL A 64 -10.47 49.34 9.48
CA VAL A 64 -10.09 47.95 9.27
C VAL A 64 -11.23 47.18 8.60
N GLU A 65 -10.90 46.41 7.57
CA GLU A 65 -11.85 45.58 6.83
C GLU A 65 -11.35 44.13 6.80
N GLU A 66 -12.25 43.17 7.03
CA GLU A 66 -11.93 41.76 6.86
C GLU A 66 -11.95 41.36 5.38
N ILE A 67 -10.93 40.62 4.94
CA ILE A 67 -10.81 40.08 3.59
C ILE A 67 -11.14 38.58 3.64
N THR A 68 -12.23 38.20 2.99
CA THR A 68 -12.66 36.80 2.82
C THR A 68 -12.55 36.37 1.35
N ASP A 69 -12.96 35.13 1.05
CA ASP A 69 -12.99 34.63 -0.33
C ASP A 69 -13.84 35.49 -1.29
N ALA A 70 -14.79 36.27 -0.74
CA ALA A 70 -15.62 37.17 -1.52
C ALA A 70 -14.83 38.36 -2.10
N GLN A 71 -13.84 38.87 -1.36
CA GLN A 71 -13.01 40.02 -1.78
C GLN A 71 -11.70 39.60 -2.46
N ALA A 72 -11.16 38.43 -2.12
CA ALA A 72 -9.86 37.97 -2.63
C ALA A 72 -9.79 36.45 -2.79
N GLU A 73 -8.99 35.97 -3.73
CA GLU A 73 -8.51 34.59 -3.67
C GLU A 73 -7.45 34.51 -2.58
N ILE A 74 -7.66 33.65 -1.58
CA ILE A 74 -6.74 33.50 -0.43
C ILE A 74 -6.10 32.12 -0.48
N THR A 75 -4.76 32.11 -0.54
CA THR A 75 -3.94 30.91 -0.39
C THR A 75 -3.24 30.95 0.96
N TRP A 76 -3.51 29.97 1.81
CA TRP A 76 -2.89 29.86 3.14
C TRP A 76 -1.74 28.85 3.13
N THR A 77 -0.67 29.16 3.85
CA THR A 77 0.45 28.24 4.08
C THR A 77 0.80 28.17 5.56
N VAL A 78 0.91 26.96 6.09
CA VAL A 78 1.28 26.70 7.49
C VAL A 78 2.41 25.68 7.55
N HIS A 79 3.41 25.88 8.42
CA HIS A 79 4.52 24.95 8.61
C HIS A 79 4.70 24.61 10.08
N LEU A 80 4.07 23.52 10.53
CA LEU A 80 4.20 23.03 11.92
C LEU A 80 5.43 22.13 12.08
N VAL A 81 6.22 22.36 13.12
CA VAL A 81 7.40 21.54 13.46
C VAL A 81 7.48 21.33 14.98
N ASN A 82 7.96 20.15 15.41
CA ASN A 82 8.36 19.89 16.80
C ASN A 82 9.89 19.75 16.89
N LYS A 83 10.52 20.58 17.72
CA LYS A 83 11.97 20.56 18.00
C LYS A 83 12.33 20.18 19.42
N LYS A 84 11.38 19.74 20.25
CA LYS A 84 11.62 19.48 21.66
C LYS A 84 12.71 18.45 21.91
N ALA A 85 12.76 17.37 21.13
CA ALA A 85 13.76 16.31 21.28
C ALA A 85 15.19 16.77 20.93
N THR A 86 15.32 17.81 20.10
CA THR A 86 16.60 18.43 19.72
C THR A 86 17.13 19.39 20.79
N TYR A 87 16.27 19.80 21.72
CA TYR A 87 16.57 20.87 22.66
C TYR A 87 17.74 20.46 23.60
N PRO A 88 18.67 21.35 23.95
CA PRO A 88 19.80 21.00 24.82
C PRO A 88 19.34 20.43 26.17
N GLY A 89 20.04 19.40 26.68
CA GLY A 89 19.72 18.80 27.99
C GLY A 89 18.64 17.71 27.98
N ARG A 90 18.15 17.27 26.81
CA ARG A 90 17.19 16.14 26.68
C ARG A 90 17.81 14.75 26.84
N GLY A 91 19.14 14.66 26.79
CA GLY A 91 19.86 13.38 26.86
C GLY A 91 19.91 12.58 25.54
N ASN A 92 19.49 13.18 24.44
CA ASN A 92 19.64 12.61 23.09
C ASN A 92 21.01 12.98 22.51
N SER A 93 21.59 12.09 21.69
CA SER A 93 22.91 12.28 21.06
C SER A 93 22.87 12.23 19.54
N GLU A 94 21.69 11.95 18.98
CA GLU A 94 21.41 11.85 17.57
C GLU A 94 21.52 13.21 16.86
N PRO A 95 21.75 13.22 15.54
CA PRO A 95 21.69 14.44 14.74
C PRO A 95 20.34 15.17 14.86
N THR A 96 20.35 16.50 14.85
CA THR A 96 19.12 17.33 14.91
C THR A 96 18.08 16.94 13.86
N ALA A 97 18.50 16.55 12.66
CA ALA A 97 17.61 16.15 11.57
C ALA A 97 16.82 14.86 11.88
N ASP A 98 17.34 13.99 12.74
CA ASP A 98 16.67 12.76 13.18
C ASP A 98 15.72 13.00 14.35
N LEU A 99 15.97 14.05 15.14
CA LEU A 99 15.20 14.43 16.33
C LEU A 99 14.14 15.52 16.07
N THR A 100 14.11 16.09 14.87
CA THR A 100 13.12 17.11 14.47
C THR A 100 11.95 16.44 13.77
N ILE A 101 10.74 16.61 14.30
CA ILE A 101 9.53 16.17 13.59
C ILE A 101 9.09 17.30 12.67
N ASP A 102 9.39 17.15 11.38
CA ASP A 102 9.04 18.11 10.33
C ASP A 102 8.27 17.42 9.19
N PRO A 103 6.93 17.55 9.13
CA PRO A 103 6.10 17.09 8.02
C PRO A 103 6.19 17.98 6.77
N GLY A 104 6.87 19.13 6.85
CA GLY A 104 6.90 20.17 5.82
C GLY A 104 5.67 21.06 5.83
N ALA A 105 5.75 22.18 5.09
CA ALA A 105 4.63 23.11 4.95
C ALA A 105 3.42 22.49 4.23
N ARG A 106 2.22 22.99 4.53
CA ARG A 106 0.96 22.66 3.86
C ARG A 106 0.28 23.91 3.37
N THR A 107 -0.46 23.76 2.28
CA THR A 107 -1.13 24.87 1.59
C THR A 107 -2.56 24.52 1.22
N THR A 108 -3.48 25.45 1.48
CA THR A 108 -4.84 25.46 0.93
C THR A 108 -5.00 26.67 0.00
N THR A 109 -5.74 26.51 -1.09
CA THR A 109 -5.85 27.51 -2.18
C THR A 109 -7.27 28.05 -2.37
N GLY A 110 -8.17 27.78 -1.42
CA GLY A 110 -9.58 28.12 -1.53
C GLY A 110 -10.40 27.56 -0.35
N PRO A 111 -11.70 27.85 -0.28
CA PRO A 111 -12.57 27.45 0.83
C PRO A 111 -12.76 25.93 0.90
N ASN A 112 -13.17 25.42 2.07
CA ASN A 112 -13.52 24.02 2.32
C ASN A 112 -12.42 22.99 1.98
N GLN A 113 -11.14 23.38 2.06
CA GLN A 113 -10.01 22.47 1.84
C GLN A 113 -9.44 21.96 3.18
N GLN A 114 -8.79 20.81 3.15
CA GLN A 114 -8.09 20.22 4.29
C GLN A 114 -6.72 19.68 3.85
N ARG A 115 -5.71 19.85 4.71
CA ARG A 115 -4.37 19.26 4.55
C ARG A 115 -3.87 18.73 5.89
N LEU A 116 -3.26 17.54 5.86
CA LEU A 116 -2.75 16.86 7.05
C LEU A 116 -1.23 17.04 7.19
N PHE A 117 -0.77 17.18 8.42
CA PHE A 117 0.65 17.16 8.80
C PHE A 117 1.02 15.75 9.32
N ASP A 118 0.85 14.72 8.49
CA ASP A 118 0.80 13.30 8.87
C ASP A 118 2.06 12.48 8.56
N ASN A 119 3.07 13.10 7.95
CA ASN A 119 4.28 12.42 7.44
C ASN A 119 5.57 12.83 8.17
N GLY A 120 5.49 13.59 9.27
CA GLY A 120 6.65 13.91 10.10
C GLY A 120 7.25 12.65 10.70
N VAL A 121 8.57 12.55 10.81
CA VAL A 121 9.25 11.36 11.33
C VAL A 121 10.25 11.73 12.42
N ILE A 122 10.45 10.82 13.37
CA ILE A 122 11.51 10.90 14.36
C ILE A 122 12.30 9.59 14.40
N ARG A 123 13.61 9.70 14.66
CA ARG A 123 14.54 8.57 14.74
C ARG A 123 15.41 8.67 15.99
N PHE A 124 15.41 7.60 16.76
CA PHE A 124 16.34 7.40 17.87
C PHE A 124 17.28 6.23 17.54
N SER A 125 18.51 6.27 18.05
CA SER A 125 19.53 5.28 17.73
C SER A 125 19.11 3.88 18.19
N GLY A 126 18.97 2.95 17.24
CA GLY A 126 18.63 1.55 17.55
C GLY A 126 17.14 1.24 17.65
N ASP A 127 16.27 2.27 17.54
CA ASP A 127 14.82 2.12 17.63
C ASP A 127 14.14 2.19 16.25
N PRO A 128 12.90 1.68 16.12
CA PRO A 128 12.11 1.83 14.91
C PRO A 128 11.85 3.31 14.57
N VAL A 129 12.00 3.66 13.28
CA VAL A 129 11.58 4.98 12.76
C VAL A 129 10.09 5.15 13.00
N THR A 130 9.71 6.27 13.62
CA THR A 130 8.33 6.52 14.03
C THR A 130 7.77 7.73 13.30
N THR A 131 6.61 7.56 12.66
CA THR A 131 5.85 8.67 12.05
C THR A 131 4.99 9.35 13.12
N VAL A 132 5.04 10.68 13.17
CA VAL A 132 4.35 11.50 14.18
C VAL A 132 3.53 12.59 13.48
N PRO A 133 2.20 12.44 13.44
CA PRO A 133 1.31 13.49 12.95
C PRO A 133 1.31 14.70 13.89
N LEU A 134 1.44 15.92 13.33
CA LEU A 134 1.43 17.18 14.10
C LEU A 134 0.09 17.94 14.06
N GLY A 135 -0.89 17.44 13.29
CA GLY A 135 -2.22 18.03 13.20
C GLY A 135 -2.70 18.22 11.76
N GLU A 136 -3.51 19.25 11.55
CA GLU A 136 -4.09 19.58 10.24
C GLU A 136 -4.36 21.09 10.08
N MET A 137 -4.46 21.53 8.83
CA MET A 137 -5.00 22.85 8.47
C MET A 137 -6.24 22.69 7.59
N ARG A 138 -7.19 23.61 7.74
CA ARG A 138 -8.45 23.63 6.99
C ARG A 138 -8.82 25.06 6.61
N SER A 139 -9.59 25.23 5.55
CA SER A 139 -10.29 26.48 5.26
C SER A 139 -11.79 26.30 5.48
N ASP A 140 -12.44 27.28 6.12
CA ASP A 140 -13.90 27.31 6.20
C ASP A 140 -14.53 27.81 4.88
N ASP A 141 -15.84 28.03 4.89
CA ASP A 141 -16.63 28.47 3.74
C ASP A 141 -16.33 29.93 3.33
N GLU A 142 -15.91 30.77 4.27
CA GLU A 142 -15.44 32.14 4.02
C GLU A 142 -13.92 32.19 3.72
N ASN A 143 -13.26 31.03 3.70
CA ASN A 143 -11.82 30.83 3.48
C ASN A 143 -10.94 31.44 4.60
N HIS A 144 -11.45 31.47 5.83
CA HIS A 144 -10.60 31.60 7.00
C HIS A 144 -9.80 30.32 7.22
N LEU A 145 -8.59 30.45 7.74
CA LEU A 145 -7.75 29.32 8.06
C LEU A 145 -8.04 28.82 9.47
N LEU A 146 -8.29 27.53 9.63
CA LEU A 146 -8.32 26.82 10.90
C LEU A 146 -7.08 25.93 11.00
N VAL A 147 -6.28 26.11 12.06
CA VAL A 147 -5.17 25.22 12.39
C VAL A 147 -5.53 24.41 13.63
N LEU A 148 -5.41 23.08 13.51
CA LEU A 148 -5.64 22.13 14.59
C LEU A 148 -4.34 21.39 14.89
N GLY A 149 -3.98 21.30 16.18
CA GLY A 149 -2.81 20.53 16.62
C GLY A 149 -3.00 19.02 16.54
N GLY A 150 -2.00 18.29 17.02
CA GLY A 150 -2.00 16.83 17.12
C GLY A 150 -3.06 16.25 18.06
N ALA A 151 -2.99 14.93 18.26
CA ALA A 151 -3.92 14.17 19.07
C ALA A 151 -3.59 14.17 20.58
N GLY A 152 -2.50 14.82 20.99
CA GLY A 152 -1.97 14.79 22.36
C GLY A 152 -1.18 13.51 22.64
N MET A 153 -0.57 12.92 21.60
CA MET A 153 0.20 11.69 21.66
C MET A 153 1.63 11.94 22.11
N SER A 154 2.12 11.07 23.01
CA SER A 154 3.51 11.04 23.46
C SER A 154 3.98 9.59 23.60
N ALA A 155 5.20 9.29 23.17
CA ALA A 155 5.74 7.94 23.27
C ALA A 155 7.28 7.90 23.28
N SER A 156 7.81 6.73 23.66
CA SER A 156 9.20 6.35 23.45
C SER A 156 9.24 5.06 22.60
N PRO A 157 9.76 5.10 21.36
CA PRO A 157 9.88 3.90 20.51
C PRO A 157 10.70 2.77 21.14
N GLY A 158 11.73 3.11 21.91
CA GLY A 158 12.54 2.17 22.68
C GLY A 158 11.94 1.73 24.02
N GLY A 159 10.78 2.30 24.41
CA GLY A 159 10.11 1.99 25.67
C GLY A 159 10.79 2.56 26.92
N ASN A 160 11.49 3.70 26.79
CA ASN A 160 12.18 4.34 27.90
C ASN A 160 11.19 4.87 28.95
N ALA A 161 11.54 4.71 30.24
CA ALA A 161 10.76 5.30 31.34
C ALA A 161 10.91 6.83 31.40
N ILE A 162 9.95 7.51 32.03
CA ILE A 162 10.09 8.92 32.36
C ILE A 162 10.89 9.09 33.64
N ILE A 163 11.99 9.85 33.56
CA ILE A 163 12.90 10.08 34.67
C ILE A 163 12.70 11.45 35.33
N GLY A 164 12.02 12.38 34.66
CA GLY A 164 11.74 13.71 35.19
C GLY A 164 10.67 14.48 34.41
N PHE A 165 10.23 15.59 34.97
CA PHE A 165 9.12 16.37 34.42
C PHE A 165 9.46 17.09 33.11
N TRP A 166 10.72 17.50 32.93
CA TRP A 166 11.10 18.41 31.85
C TRP A 166 11.69 17.68 30.63
N GLY A 167 12.73 16.87 30.78
CA GLY A 167 13.46 16.29 29.64
C GLY A 167 13.72 14.80 29.81
N ASN A 168 13.30 14.01 28.83
CA ASN A 168 13.42 12.55 28.83
C ASN A 168 14.01 12.08 27.49
N ALA A 169 15.08 11.28 27.53
CA ALA A 169 15.78 10.80 26.35
C ALA A 169 14.97 9.70 25.61
N GLY A 170 15.00 9.71 24.28
CA GLY A 170 14.24 8.75 23.47
C GLY A 170 12.72 8.96 23.47
N TRP A 171 12.24 10.13 23.89
CA TRP A 171 10.82 10.49 23.91
C TRP A 171 10.47 11.54 22.86
N TYR A 172 9.24 11.48 22.36
CA TYR A 172 8.63 12.53 21.54
C TYR A 172 7.20 12.83 22.01
N ASP A 173 6.69 13.99 21.60
CA ASP A 173 5.27 14.35 21.66
C ASP A 173 4.83 15.02 20.34
N ASP A 174 3.54 15.34 20.22
CA ASP A 174 2.94 15.96 19.03
C ASP A 174 2.58 17.45 19.20
N ILE A 175 3.17 18.10 20.20
CA ILE A 175 3.16 19.57 20.34
C ILE A 175 3.95 20.17 19.18
N SER A 176 3.55 21.33 18.67
CA SER A 176 4.27 21.98 17.58
C SER A 176 4.01 23.47 17.55
N ASP A 177 4.82 24.20 16.79
CA ASP A 177 4.57 25.60 16.47
C ASP A 177 5.18 25.95 15.11
N GLY A 178 4.73 27.05 14.52
CA GLY A 178 5.33 27.54 13.29
C GLY A 178 4.61 28.70 12.61
N PRO A 179 5.14 29.17 11.48
CA PRO A 179 4.62 30.32 10.76
C PRO A 179 3.32 30.00 10.02
N VAL A 180 2.46 31.02 9.96
CA VAL A 180 1.23 31.11 9.19
C VAL A 180 1.38 32.26 8.20
N SER A 181 1.25 31.97 6.91
CA SER A 181 1.38 32.94 5.83
C SER A 181 0.18 32.87 4.91
N ALA A 182 -0.11 33.98 4.23
CA ALA A 182 -1.17 34.05 3.23
C ALA A 182 -0.66 34.80 2.00
N ALA A 183 -1.08 34.35 0.82
CA ALA A 183 -1.01 35.12 -0.41
C ALA A 183 -2.44 35.44 -0.84
N ILE A 184 -2.70 36.70 -1.20
CA ILE A 184 -4.02 37.14 -1.64
C ILE A 184 -3.96 37.73 -3.05
N THR A 185 -5.00 37.47 -3.84
CA THR A 185 -5.27 38.14 -5.12
C THR A 185 -6.63 38.83 -5.01
N LEU A 186 -6.63 40.16 -4.94
CA LEU A 186 -7.86 40.95 -4.77
C LEU A 186 -8.73 40.86 -6.02
N ARG A 187 -10.00 40.47 -5.86
CA ARG A 187 -10.93 40.32 -7.00
C ARG A 187 -11.28 41.65 -7.67
N ALA A 188 -11.17 42.76 -6.94
CA ALA A 188 -11.50 44.09 -7.45
C ALA A 188 -10.58 44.55 -8.60
N ASN A 189 -9.30 44.14 -8.59
CA ASN A 189 -8.29 44.63 -9.53
C ASN A 189 -7.17 43.62 -9.86
N ASN A 190 -7.28 42.37 -9.40
CA ASN A 190 -6.26 41.31 -9.50
C ASN A 190 -4.90 41.67 -8.89
N ALA A 191 -4.84 42.65 -7.98
CA ALA A 191 -3.60 42.98 -7.29
C ALA A 191 -3.25 41.89 -6.26
N THR A 192 -1.95 41.62 -6.10
CA THR A 192 -1.42 40.65 -5.15
C THR A 192 -0.56 41.34 -4.07
N PRO A 193 -1.15 42.11 -3.15
CA PRO A 193 -0.40 42.80 -2.11
C PRO A 193 0.25 41.81 -1.14
N ALA A 194 1.37 42.23 -0.54
CA ALA A 194 2.01 41.44 0.51
C ALA A 194 1.13 41.39 1.77
N VAL A 195 1.07 40.21 2.40
CA VAL A 195 0.36 40.00 3.66
C VAL A 195 1.38 39.74 4.77
N VAL A 196 1.25 40.47 5.88
CA VAL A 196 2.07 40.26 7.07
C VAL A 196 1.62 38.97 7.76
N GLY A 197 2.57 38.05 7.93
CA GLY A 197 2.37 36.72 8.52
C GLY A 197 1.98 36.73 10.00
N ALA A 198 1.59 35.55 10.49
CA ALA A 198 1.30 35.25 11.89
C ALA A 198 2.03 33.96 12.32
N TRP A 199 1.91 33.58 13.58
CA TRP A 199 2.44 32.33 14.12
C TRP A 199 1.32 31.50 14.76
N VAL A 200 1.49 30.18 14.83
CA VAL A 200 0.59 29.29 15.58
C VAL A 200 1.38 28.46 16.58
N ILE A 201 0.83 28.28 17.78
CA ILE A 201 1.32 27.37 18.81
C ILE A 201 0.25 26.31 19.06
N CYS A 202 0.60 25.04 18.87
CA CYS A 202 -0.24 23.88 19.18
C CYS A 202 0.10 23.37 20.57
N ALA A 203 -0.61 23.86 21.58
CA ALA A 203 -0.32 23.66 22.99
C ALA A 203 -1.13 22.51 23.64
N PRO A 204 -0.83 22.13 24.90
CA PRO A 204 -1.68 21.23 25.68
C PRO A 204 -3.12 21.75 25.87
N PRO A 205 -4.08 20.88 26.24
CA PRO A 205 -5.44 21.31 26.60
C PRO A 205 -5.44 22.26 27.81
N LYS A 206 -6.37 23.23 27.82
CA LYS A 206 -6.68 24.07 29.00
C LYS A 206 -7.87 23.47 29.72
N PHE A 207 -7.65 22.85 30.88
CA PHE A 207 -8.71 22.14 31.59
C PHE A 207 -9.64 23.04 32.42
N ALA A 208 -9.31 24.31 32.65
CA ALA A 208 -10.27 25.31 33.14
C ALA A 208 -10.49 26.44 32.12
N PRO A 209 -11.18 26.18 30.99
CA PRO A 209 -11.27 27.12 29.87
C PRO A 209 -12.03 28.41 30.19
N HIS A 210 -12.87 28.43 31.24
CA HIS A 210 -13.63 29.61 31.67
C HIS A 210 -12.86 30.50 32.69
N GLN A 211 -11.59 30.18 32.96
CA GLN A 211 -10.75 30.90 33.91
C GLN A 211 -9.47 31.38 33.24
N ASP A 212 -8.93 32.49 33.71
CA ASP A 212 -7.67 33.05 33.22
C ASP A 212 -6.67 33.20 34.37
N SER A 213 -5.39 33.08 34.04
CA SER A 213 -4.30 33.24 35.01
C SER A 213 -4.11 34.71 35.35
N ALA A 214 -3.76 35.04 36.60
CA ALA A 214 -3.53 36.43 37.02
C ALA A 214 -2.55 37.18 36.11
N THR A 215 -1.46 36.50 35.74
CA THR A 215 -0.55 36.92 34.67
C THR A 215 -0.74 35.98 33.49
N THR A 216 -1.27 36.50 32.38
CA THR A 216 -1.51 35.76 31.14
C THR A 216 -0.32 35.86 30.18
N LEU A 217 -0.28 35.05 29.13
CA LEU A 217 0.76 35.14 28.12
C LEU A 217 0.72 36.50 27.39
N TYR A 218 -0.47 37.10 27.24
CA TYR A 218 -0.60 38.46 26.70
C TYR A 218 0.16 39.47 27.55
N ASP A 219 0.00 39.43 28.87
CA ASP A 219 0.66 40.36 29.80
C ASP A 219 2.19 40.27 29.71
N ARG A 220 2.72 39.05 29.53
CA ARG A 220 4.17 38.81 29.36
C ARG A 220 4.72 39.30 28.04
N VAL A 221 4.03 38.97 26.95
CA VAL A 221 4.47 39.41 25.62
C VAL A 221 4.37 40.94 25.54
N LEU A 222 3.30 41.55 26.05
CA LEU A 222 3.16 43.01 26.11
C LEU A 222 4.31 43.66 26.88
N GLN A 223 4.65 43.14 28.06
CA GLN A 223 5.79 43.62 28.84
C GLN A 223 7.09 43.56 28.02
N ALA A 224 7.38 42.42 27.39
CA ALA A 224 8.57 42.25 26.56
C ALA A 224 8.58 43.21 25.35
N MET A 225 7.43 43.45 24.72
CA MET A 225 7.33 44.38 23.59
C MET A 225 7.54 45.83 24.03
N VAL A 226 7.06 46.22 25.21
CA VAL A 226 7.30 47.54 25.79
C VAL A 226 8.77 47.72 26.16
N ASP A 227 9.38 46.72 26.81
CA ASP A 227 10.79 46.76 27.20
C ASP A 227 11.71 46.83 25.97
N ALA A 228 11.32 46.18 24.86
CA ALA A 228 12.01 46.24 23.58
C ALA A 228 11.74 47.54 22.77
N GLY A 229 10.84 48.41 23.24
CA GLY A 229 10.44 49.62 22.50
C GLY A 229 9.57 49.36 21.26
N LEU A 230 9.02 48.15 21.12
CA LEU A 230 8.11 47.76 20.03
C LEU A 230 6.65 48.14 20.33
N ALA A 231 6.31 48.39 21.59
CA ALA A 231 5.01 48.87 22.04
C ALA A 231 5.16 50.01 23.07
N THR A 232 4.14 50.86 23.20
CA THR A 232 4.14 51.94 24.18
C THR A 232 3.51 51.48 25.49
N ALA A 233 4.17 51.77 26.62
CA ALA A 233 3.63 51.51 27.95
C ALA A 233 2.32 52.31 28.18
N PRO A 234 1.26 51.70 28.73
CA PRO A 234 0.05 52.43 29.09
C PRO A 234 0.33 53.54 30.12
N SER A 235 -0.10 54.77 29.83
CA SER A 235 0.11 55.93 30.71
C SER A 235 -1.02 56.14 31.73
N SER A 236 -2.23 55.69 31.44
CA SER A 236 -3.42 55.78 32.29
C SER A 236 -3.99 54.40 32.61
N SER A 237 -5.01 54.32 33.45
CA SER A 237 -5.68 53.06 33.79
C SER A 237 -7.17 53.22 33.97
N THR A 238 -7.96 52.22 33.58
CA THR A 238 -9.39 52.15 33.90
C THR A 238 -9.72 50.97 34.78
N TYR A 239 -10.76 51.12 35.62
CA TYR A 239 -11.14 50.03 36.53
C TYR A 239 -11.57 48.79 35.76
N THR A 240 -12.35 48.97 34.70
CA THR A 240 -13.00 47.89 33.97
C THR A 240 -12.03 47.09 33.10
N GLN A 241 -11.04 47.75 32.49
CA GLN A 241 -10.12 47.12 31.53
C GLN A 241 -8.81 46.65 32.19
N ASP A 242 -8.32 47.39 33.19
CA ASP A 242 -6.95 47.19 33.69
C ASP A 242 -6.92 46.62 35.12
N ILE A 243 -7.89 46.98 35.97
CA ILE A 243 -7.89 46.59 37.40
C ILE A 243 -8.76 45.36 37.65
N TYR A 244 -9.99 45.38 37.15
CA TYR A 244 -10.97 44.33 37.37
C TYR A 244 -10.48 42.94 36.93
N PRO A 245 -9.84 42.76 35.74
CA PRO A 245 -9.35 41.44 35.35
C PRO A 245 -8.33 40.86 36.33
N ILE A 246 -7.40 41.68 36.85
CA ILE A 246 -6.40 41.24 37.83
C ILE A 246 -7.09 40.77 39.12
N LEU A 247 -8.05 41.55 39.62
CA LEU A 247 -8.79 41.23 40.83
C LEU A 247 -9.72 40.00 40.65
N GLN A 248 -10.37 39.89 39.49
CA GLN A 248 -11.21 38.74 39.16
C GLN A 248 -10.38 37.45 39.12
N ARG A 249 -9.29 37.44 38.35
CA ARG A 249 -8.41 36.27 38.20
C ARG A 249 -7.83 35.82 39.55
N ALA A 250 -7.53 36.77 40.44
CA ALA A 250 -7.13 36.46 41.82
C ALA A 250 -8.24 35.80 42.65
N ARG A 251 -9.51 36.20 42.50
CA ARG A 251 -10.65 35.57 43.21
C ARG A 251 -11.02 34.20 42.66
N ASP A 252 -10.95 34.05 41.35
CA ASP A 252 -11.44 32.84 40.65
C ASP A 252 -10.49 31.65 40.83
N ILE A 253 -9.22 31.87 41.23
CA ILE A 253 -8.25 30.81 41.47
C ILE A 253 -8.73 29.72 42.45
N LYS A 254 -9.62 30.08 43.39
CA LYS A 254 -10.21 29.13 44.34
C LYS A 254 -10.86 27.93 43.64
N TRP A 255 -11.40 28.12 42.45
CA TRP A 255 -12.12 27.07 41.74
C TRP A 255 -11.24 25.94 41.19
N VAL A 256 -9.93 26.13 41.20
CA VAL A 256 -8.92 25.18 40.69
C VAL A 256 -7.82 24.88 41.72
N TYR A 257 -7.91 25.48 42.90
CA TYR A 257 -6.96 25.33 43.99
C TYR A 257 -7.64 25.61 45.33
N ASP A 258 -7.57 24.66 46.27
CA ASP A 258 -8.20 24.82 47.59
C ASP A 258 -7.41 25.84 48.44
N THR A 259 -7.82 27.11 48.32
CA THR A 259 -7.19 28.24 49.00
C THR A 259 -8.20 29.22 49.57
N TYR A 260 -7.72 30.12 50.43
CA TYR A 260 -8.56 31.17 50.99
C TYR A 260 -9.10 32.08 49.88
N ALA A 261 -10.43 32.14 49.78
CA ALA A 261 -11.10 32.98 48.79
C ALA A 261 -10.97 34.46 49.15
N HIS A 262 -10.36 35.23 48.25
CA HIS A 262 -10.41 36.68 48.30
C HIS A 262 -11.86 37.19 48.23
N ASN A 263 -12.21 38.18 49.06
CA ASN A 263 -13.56 38.72 49.13
C ASN A 263 -13.56 40.26 49.15
N TRP A 264 -14.15 40.85 48.11
CA TRP A 264 -14.44 42.28 47.98
C TRP A 264 -15.52 42.48 46.93
N SER A 265 -16.25 43.60 47.04
CA SER A 265 -17.24 44.04 46.05
C SER A 265 -16.60 44.95 45.00
N ASP A 266 -16.96 44.75 43.74
CA ASP A 266 -16.57 45.66 42.65
C ASP A 266 -17.60 46.79 42.48
N PRO A 267 -17.17 48.03 42.21
CA PRO A 267 -15.78 48.45 42.16
C PRO A 267 -15.22 48.70 43.56
N VAL A 268 -13.95 48.40 43.78
CA VAL A 268 -13.28 48.71 45.04
C VAL A 268 -12.93 50.20 45.08
N THR A 269 -13.71 50.97 45.82
CA THR A 269 -13.61 52.44 45.91
C THR A 269 -12.92 52.95 47.16
N LEU A 270 -12.95 52.20 48.27
CA LEU A 270 -12.38 52.66 49.55
C LEU A 270 -10.83 52.69 49.50
N PRO A 271 -10.17 53.85 49.72
CA PRO A 271 -8.71 53.98 49.61
C PRO A 271 -7.93 53.02 50.53
N THR A 272 -8.45 52.78 51.75
CA THR A 272 -7.86 51.83 52.70
C THR A 272 -7.91 50.39 52.17
N MET A 273 -9.00 50.01 51.50
CA MET A 273 -9.13 48.71 50.87
C MET A 273 -8.22 48.58 49.65
N ARG A 274 -8.13 49.63 48.80
CA ARG A 274 -7.19 49.65 47.68
C ARG A 274 -5.75 49.45 48.13
N THR A 275 -5.35 50.18 49.17
CA THR A 275 -4.02 50.06 49.79
C THR A 275 -3.79 48.67 50.37
N ALA A 276 -4.78 48.11 51.08
CA ALA A 276 -4.68 46.76 51.65
C ALA A 276 -4.52 45.67 50.56
N ILE A 277 -5.27 45.77 49.46
CA ILE A 277 -5.17 44.85 48.32
C ILE A 277 -3.81 45.01 47.64
N PHE A 278 -3.40 46.25 47.35
CA PHE A 278 -2.12 46.52 46.69
C PHE A 278 -0.93 45.99 47.50
N ASN A 279 -0.93 46.17 48.82
CA ASN A 279 0.13 45.68 49.70
C ASN A 279 0.22 44.14 49.75
N ARG A 280 -0.78 43.41 49.26
CA ARG A 280 -0.71 41.96 49.09
C ARG A 280 -0.07 41.55 47.77
N LEU A 281 0.03 42.44 46.78
CA LEU A 281 0.63 42.13 45.48
C LEU A 281 2.14 41.89 45.60
N ARG A 282 2.65 40.89 44.89
CA ARG A 282 4.09 40.70 44.67
C ARG A 282 4.67 41.89 43.87
N PRO A 283 5.92 42.31 44.13
CA PRO A 283 6.93 41.61 44.95
C PRO A 283 6.83 41.86 46.48
N GLY A 284 6.06 42.84 46.95
CA GLY A 284 5.99 43.20 48.38
C GLY A 284 5.11 42.30 49.25
N GLY A 285 4.15 41.60 48.64
CA GLY A 285 3.22 40.69 49.32
C GLY A 285 3.28 39.25 48.81
N ASN A 286 2.17 38.51 48.92
CA ASN A 286 2.08 37.09 48.58
C ASN A 286 1.04 36.75 47.49
N MET A 287 0.39 37.75 46.87
CA MET A 287 -0.60 37.60 45.81
C MET A 287 0.02 37.87 44.42
N PRO A 288 -0.15 36.97 43.42
CA PRO A 288 -0.81 35.67 43.55
C PRO A 288 0.05 34.67 44.33
N GLN A 289 -0.60 33.77 45.08
CA GLN A 289 0.07 32.72 45.84
C GLN A 289 0.45 31.55 44.93
N LEU A 290 1.39 31.78 44.01
CA LEU A 290 1.96 30.78 43.13
C LEU A 290 3.43 30.53 43.47
N ILE A 291 3.98 29.38 43.07
CA ILE A 291 5.40 29.08 43.28
C ILE A 291 6.26 29.94 42.35
N ASN A 292 7.46 30.30 42.84
CA ASN A 292 8.48 31.09 42.16
C ASN A 292 8.18 32.60 42.13
N ASP A 293 9.20 33.43 42.33
CA ASP A 293 9.09 34.90 42.28
C ASP A 293 8.68 35.40 40.88
N ASP A 294 8.97 34.61 39.84
CA ASP A 294 8.52 34.84 38.46
C ASP A 294 6.99 34.70 38.28
N SER A 295 6.23 34.43 39.34
CA SER A 295 4.76 34.49 39.31
C SER A 295 4.20 35.87 39.70
N ALA A 296 5.05 36.88 39.93
CA ALA A 296 4.61 38.24 40.19
C ALA A 296 3.85 38.85 38.99
N LEU A 297 3.06 39.90 39.27
CA LEU A 297 2.50 40.73 38.20
C LEU A 297 3.63 41.38 37.39
N THR A 298 3.39 41.62 36.10
CA THR A 298 4.36 42.36 35.27
C THR A 298 4.46 43.81 35.73
N ASN A 299 5.53 44.51 35.34
CA ASN A 299 5.70 45.93 35.70
C ASN A 299 4.54 46.78 35.20
N ILE A 300 4.00 46.49 34.01
CA ILE A 300 2.80 47.15 33.47
C ILE A 300 1.58 46.90 34.36
N GLN A 301 1.29 45.63 34.69
CA GLN A 301 0.17 45.28 35.57
C GLN A 301 0.32 45.93 36.95
N TYR A 302 1.53 45.92 37.51
CA TYR A 302 1.83 46.56 38.80
C TYR A 302 1.61 48.08 38.74
N ALA A 303 2.03 48.74 37.65
CA ALA A 303 1.80 50.17 37.44
C ALA A 303 0.31 50.52 37.31
N HIS A 304 -0.51 49.66 36.68
CA HIS A 304 -1.97 49.81 36.71
C HIS A 304 -2.52 49.76 38.14
N MET A 305 -2.08 48.77 38.93
CA MET A 305 -2.50 48.63 40.32
C MET A 305 -2.03 49.79 41.21
N GLU A 306 -0.84 50.36 40.94
CA GLU A 306 -0.32 51.52 41.66
C GLU A 306 -1.13 52.78 41.35
N ARG A 307 -1.39 53.07 40.06
CA ARG A 307 -2.25 54.16 39.63
C ARG A 307 -3.65 54.07 40.24
N TRP A 308 -4.21 52.87 40.34
CA TRP A 308 -5.49 52.62 41.00
C TRP A 308 -5.44 52.84 42.52
N LYS A 309 -4.39 52.37 43.20
CA LYS A 309 -4.18 52.61 44.65
C LYS A 309 -4.10 54.10 44.94
N ASP A 310 -3.29 54.83 44.18
CA ASP A 310 -2.98 56.23 44.42
C ASP A 310 -3.97 57.21 43.78
N ASP A 311 -4.98 56.68 43.07
CA ASP A 311 -5.96 57.46 42.33
C ASP A 311 -5.30 58.45 41.35
N SER A 312 -4.21 58.02 40.71
CA SER A 312 -3.34 58.84 39.86
C SER A 312 -3.42 58.40 38.40
N ASN A 313 -3.90 59.30 37.53
CA ASN A 313 -4.17 58.99 36.11
C ASN A 313 -5.05 57.74 35.91
N PHE A 314 -5.96 57.51 36.84
CA PHE A 314 -6.88 56.38 36.91
C PHE A 314 -8.33 56.86 36.75
N THR A 315 -9.14 56.12 35.98
CA THR A 315 -10.57 56.38 35.79
C THR A 315 -11.40 55.20 36.27
N ASN A 316 -12.32 55.44 37.20
CA ASN A 316 -13.31 54.44 37.59
C ASN A 316 -14.51 54.45 36.63
N ASP A 317 -14.41 53.65 35.56
CA ASP A 317 -15.41 53.50 34.50
C ASP A 317 -16.37 52.31 34.73
N TRP A 318 -16.41 51.76 35.95
CA TRP A 318 -17.13 50.51 36.23
C TRP A 318 -18.63 50.61 36.01
N ALA A 319 -19.13 49.82 35.06
CA ALA A 319 -20.56 49.66 34.74
C ALA A 319 -21.08 48.23 35.02
N GLY A 320 -20.27 47.39 35.67
CA GLY A 320 -20.52 45.95 35.85
C GLY A 320 -19.55 45.09 35.05
N VAL A 321 -19.67 43.76 35.18
CA VAL A 321 -18.84 42.81 34.45
C VAL A 321 -19.09 42.97 32.96
N PRO A 322 -18.08 43.32 32.14
CA PRO A 322 -18.31 43.54 30.72
C PRO A 322 -18.69 42.23 30.01
N ALA A 323 -19.64 42.33 29.09
CA ALA A 323 -19.94 41.25 28.15
C ALA A 323 -18.73 41.02 27.21
N PRO A 324 -18.65 39.83 26.57
CA PRO A 324 -17.73 39.61 25.45
C PRO A 324 -17.95 40.66 24.36
N GLU A 325 -16.89 41.02 23.63
CA GLU A 325 -17.02 41.99 22.53
C GLU A 325 -18.07 41.55 21.51
N ALA A 326 -18.81 42.52 20.96
CA ALA A 326 -19.91 42.24 20.05
C ALA A 326 -19.45 41.82 18.64
N THR A 327 -18.26 42.25 18.23
CA THR A 327 -17.67 41.99 16.91
C THR A 327 -16.25 41.49 17.06
N VAL A 328 -15.77 40.75 16.06
CA VAL A 328 -14.36 40.34 15.97
C VAL A 328 -13.55 41.53 15.50
N SER A 329 -12.43 41.81 16.16
CA SER A 329 -11.49 42.87 15.78
C SER A 329 -10.05 42.34 15.78
N PRO A 330 -9.15 42.90 14.95
CA PRO A 330 -7.74 42.50 14.92
C PRO A 330 -7.07 42.46 16.31
N ALA A 331 -7.21 43.54 17.08
CA ALA A 331 -6.65 43.65 18.43
C ALA A 331 -7.35 42.71 19.44
N GLY A 332 -8.67 42.53 19.29
CA GLY A 332 -9.45 41.60 20.11
C GLY A 332 -8.99 40.16 19.92
N MET A 333 -8.74 39.74 18.68
CA MET A 333 -8.21 38.40 18.38
C MET A 333 -6.81 38.19 18.93
N ASP A 334 -5.90 39.15 18.73
CA ASP A 334 -4.52 39.08 19.21
C ASP A 334 -4.47 38.92 20.74
N ARG A 335 -5.32 39.67 21.46
CA ARG A 335 -5.40 39.61 22.92
C ARG A 335 -6.15 38.37 23.42
N ALA A 336 -7.29 38.01 22.82
CA ALA A 336 -8.11 36.87 23.26
C ALA A 336 -7.34 35.54 23.19
N ALA A 337 -6.56 35.32 22.13
CA ALA A 337 -5.75 34.12 21.98
C ALA A 337 -4.72 33.96 23.11
N LEU A 338 -4.04 35.06 23.49
CA LEU A 338 -2.95 35.06 24.47
C LEU A 338 -3.43 35.20 25.92
N GLU A 339 -4.55 35.88 26.20
CA GLU A 339 -5.15 35.93 27.54
C GLU A 339 -5.58 34.54 28.02
N ALA A 340 -5.96 33.67 27.09
CA ALA A 340 -6.32 32.30 27.39
C ALA A 340 -5.14 31.41 27.83
N CYS A 341 -3.90 31.90 27.79
CA CYS A 341 -2.67 31.15 28.09
C CYS A 341 -2.00 31.63 29.38
N VAL A 342 -1.20 30.76 30.02
CA VAL A 342 -0.48 31.12 31.24
C VAL A 342 0.73 31.99 30.94
N GLY A 343 0.92 33.06 31.73
CA GLY A 343 2.07 33.97 31.61
C GLY A 343 3.04 33.89 32.78
N GLY A 344 2.76 33.13 33.83
CA GLY A 344 3.69 33.05 34.95
C GLY A 344 3.29 32.02 36.01
N ALA A 345 4.26 31.37 36.66
CA ALA A 345 5.71 31.46 36.41
C ALA A 345 6.15 30.72 35.13
N PHE A 346 7.29 31.06 34.52
CA PHE A 346 7.89 30.21 33.48
C PHE A 346 8.90 29.26 34.11
N PHE A 347 8.51 27.98 34.26
CA PHE A 347 9.37 26.88 34.74
C PHE A 347 8.90 25.45 34.31
N PRO A 348 8.71 25.16 33.02
CA PRO A 348 8.88 26.02 31.86
C PRO A 348 7.64 26.88 31.54
N GLY A 349 6.47 26.57 32.11
CA GLY A 349 5.17 27.12 31.70
C GLY A 349 4.31 26.03 31.05
N ILE A 350 3.13 26.35 30.51
CA ILE A 350 2.26 25.37 29.85
C ILE A 350 2.28 25.48 28.32
N GLU A 351 1.82 26.60 27.76
CA GLU A 351 1.76 26.78 26.30
C GLU A 351 3.09 27.22 25.70
N ALA A 352 3.80 28.10 26.40
CA ALA A 352 5.10 28.64 26.01
C ALA A 352 5.88 29.10 27.26
N GLY A 353 7.18 29.33 27.11
CA GLY A 353 8.06 29.80 28.19
C GLY A 353 9.44 29.14 28.15
N GLY A 354 9.94 28.72 29.31
CA GLY A 354 11.19 27.98 29.48
C GLY A 354 11.78 28.12 30.89
N LEU A 355 12.83 27.35 31.18
CA LEU A 355 13.30 27.14 32.56
C LEU A 355 14.00 28.35 33.21
N SER A 356 14.62 29.21 32.41
CA SER A 356 15.43 30.32 32.91
C SER A 356 15.39 31.52 31.97
N GLU A 357 15.80 32.68 32.48
CA GLU A 357 16.06 33.87 31.66
C GLU A 357 17.07 33.55 30.54
N GLY A 358 16.89 34.15 29.35
CA GLY A 358 17.64 33.81 28.14
C GLY A 358 17.22 32.49 27.46
N ASN A 359 16.28 31.75 28.05
CA ASN A 359 15.72 30.52 27.49
C ASN A 359 14.19 30.54 27.45
N ARG A 360 13.61 31.69 27.08
CA ARG A 360 12.15 31.87 27.01
C ARG A 360 11.80 32.44 25.63
N PRO A 361 11.75 31.59 24.57
CA PRO A 361 11.60 32.04 23.18
C PRO A 361 10.45 33.02 22.94
N ILE A 362 9.32 32.82 23.62
CA ILE A 362 8.11 33.65 23.45
C ILE A 362 8.23 35.07 24.03
N VAL A 363 9.24 35.38 24.84
CA VAL A 363 9.50 36.73 25.35
C VAL A 363 10.88 37.25 24.93
N GLU A 364 11.55 36.57 23.99
CA GLU A 364 12.82 37.02 23.43
C GLU A 364 12.56 38.16 22.45
N ALA A 365 12.99 39.38 22.79
CA ALA A 365 12.73 40.57 21.97
C ALA A 365 13.25 40.41 20.53
N ALA A 366 14.40 39.74 20.35
CA ALA A 366 14.99 39.50 19.04
C ALA A 366 14.14 38.61 18.11
N PHE A 367 13.13 37.92 18.64
CA PHE A 367 12.24 37.06 17.87
C PHE A 367 11.08 37.84 17.23
N TYR A 368 10.93 39.12 17.55
CA TYR A 368 9.83 39.95 17.09
C TYR A 368 10.31 41.02 16.10
N SER A 369 9.52 41.22 15.04
CA SER A 369 9.75 42.29 14.05
C SER A 369 8.91 43.53 14.33
N GLU A 370 7.73 43.34 14.93
CA GLU A 370 6.81 44.34 15.42
C GLU A 370 6.13 43.80 16.69
N ALA A 371 5.39 44.63 17.43
CA ALA A 371 4.64 44.17 18.60
C ALA A 371 3.79 42.93 18.25
N PHE A 372 3.98 41.84 19.00
CA PHE A 372 3.30 40.56 18.82
C PHE A 372 3.55 39.82 17.48
N ARG A 373 4.41 40.32 16.60
CA ARG A 373 4.73 39.70 15.29
C ARG A 373 6.07 38.99 15.29
N ILE A 374 6.02 37.67 15.43
CA ILE A 374 7.21 36.80 15.34
C ILE A 374 7.82 36.92 13.95
N ASN A 375 9.14 37.13 13.91
CA ASN A 375 9.88 37.38 12.69
C ASN A 375 10.22 36.06 11.98
N HIS A 376 9.55 35.77 10.87
CA HIS A 376 9.74 34.54 10.08
C HIS A 376 11.14 34.43 9.44
N ALA A 377 11.90 35.52 9.36
CA ALA A 377 13.25 35.51 8.81
C ALA A 377 14.31 35.06 9.84
N THR A 378 14.03 35.22 11.15
CA THR A 378 14.99 34.89 12.22
C THR A 378 14.54 33.71 13.07
N VAL A 379 13.23 33.47 13.15
CA VAL A 379 12.64 32.37 13.93
C VAL A 379 12.22 31.24 13.00
N THR A 380 12.71 30.04 13.29
CA THR A 380 12.36 28.84 12.52
C THR A 380 11.14 28.14 13.12
N PRO A 381 10.36 27.37 12.33
CA PRO A 381 9.29 26.53 12.85
C PRO A 381 9.75 25.63 14.01
N GLY A 382 8.90 25.43 15.01
CA GLY A 382 9.17 24.62 16.20
C GLY A 382 10.03 25.31 17.28
N SER A 383 10.49 26.54 17.06
CA SER A 383 11.39 27.25 17.99
C SER A 383 10.68 27.71 19.26
N ILE A 384 9.38 28.02 19.22
CA ILE A 384 8.67 28.59 20.37
C ILE A 384 8.38 27.51 21.43
N SER A 385 8.04 26.29 21.01
CA SER A 385 7.68 25.18 21.89
C SER A 385 8.87 24.30 22.29
N ALA A 386 10.05 24.47 21.66
CA ALA A 386 11.20 23.58 21.85
C ALA A 386 11.71 23.48 23.31
N SER A 387 11.61 24.59 24.07
CA SER A 387 12.05 24.68 25.47
C SER A 387 11.07 24.05 26.47
N MET A 388 9.85 23.73 26.04
CA MET A 388 8.79 23.18 26.89
C MET A 388 9.07 21.72 27.26
N ALA A 389 8.35 21.17 28.24
CA ALA A 389 8.57 19.80 28.68
C ALA A 389 8.36 18.75 27.57
N LEU A 390 9.13 17.65 27.66
CA LEU A 390 9.10 16.52 26.75
C LEU A 390 9.06 15.19 27.54
N PRO A 391 7.93 14.46 27.52
CA PRO A 391 6.65 14.89 26.94
C PRO A 391 5.90 15.89 27.82
N TRP A 392 5.00 16.70 27.24
CA TRP A 392 4.24 17.72 27.99
C TRP A 392 3.39 17.17 29.15
N GLN A 393 2.94 15.91 29.06
CA GLN A 393 2.19 15.25 30.12
C GLN A 393 3.00 15.06 31.41
N ALA A 394 4.33 14.93 31.30
CA ALA A 394 5.20 14.80 32.46
C ALA A 394 5.16 16.08 33.33
N ASP A 395 5.13 17.24 32.68
CA ASP A 395 4.94 18.54 33.33
C ASP A 395 3.56 18.65 33.97
N PHE A 396 2.50 18.26 33.24
CA PHE A 396 1.14 18.23 33.79
C PHE A 396 1.05 17.39 35.07
N PHE A 397 1.76 16.27 35.17
CA PHE A 397 1.78 15.49 36.40
C PHE A 397 2.60 16.20 37.50
N ALA A 398 3.83 16.63 37.20
CA ALA A 398 4.73 17.27 38.16
C ALA A 398 4.20 18.58 38.75
N CYS A 399 3.37 19.30 38.00
CA CYS A 399 2.72 20.54 38.39
C CYS A 399 1.64 20.38 39.47
N GLY A 400 1.71 19.31 40.28
CA GLY A 400 0.85 18.98 41.42
C GLY A 400 0.76 20.03 42.51
N LEU A 401 1.67 21.00 42.54
CA LEU A 401 1.66 22.14 43.45
C LEU A 401 1.02 23.38 42.79
N ASN A 402 0.95 24.50 43.50
CA ASN A 402 0.38 25.77 43.01
C ASN A 402 1.27 26.50 41.97
N TRP A 403 1.71 25.81 40.92
CA TRP A 403 2.43 26.41 39.78
C TRP A 403 1.47 27.07 38.79
N TRP A 404 0.56 26.29 38.17
CA TRP A 404 -0.38 26.77 37.15
C TRP A 404 -1.80 26.19 37.26
N PRO A 405 -2.55 26.49 38.33
CA PRO A 405 -3.85 25.86 38.60
C PRO A 405 -4.91 26.05 37.49
N VAL A 406 -4.80 27.10 36.66
CA VAL A 406 -5.81 27.39 35.63
C VAL A 406 -5.73 26.42 34.43
N PRO A 407 -4.63 26.36 33.66
CA PRO A 407 -4.54 25.40 32.55
C PRO A 407 -4.56 23.94 33.02
N ARG A 408 -4.09 23.69 34.26
CA ARG A 408 -3.98 22.38 34.89
C ARG A 408 -4.44 22.51 36.37
N PRO A 409 -5.70 22.18 36.70
CA PRO A 409 -6.21 22.26 38.07
C PRO A 409 -5.47 21.38 39.08
N ASN A 410 -5.45 21.81 40.34
CA ASN A 410 -4.87 21.07 41.46
C ASN A 410 -5.98 20.31 42.20
N GLU A 411 -6.93 21.10 42.71
CA GLU A 411 -8.15 20.64 43.35
C GLU A 411 -9.36 21.22 42.64
N VAL A 412 -10.43 20.45 42.55
CA VAL A 412 -11.66 20.82 41.84
C VAL A 412 -12.87 20.37 42.63
N ILE A 413 -14.04 20.95 42.35
CA ILE A 413 -15.30 20.53 42.93
C ILE A 413 -16.07 19.74 41.85
N PRO A 414 -16.20 18.41 41.96
CA PRO A 414 -16.98 17.62 41.02
C PRO A 414 -18.45 18.07 40.94
N GLN A 415 -19.02 18.04 39.74
CA GLN A 415 -20.44 18.35 39.55
C GLN A 415 -21.32 17.47 40.44
N GLY A 416 -22.28 18.10 41.13
CA GLY A 416 -23.17 17.41 42.07
C GLY A 416 -22.58 17.20 43.48
N THR A 417 -21.37 17.69 43.75
CA THR A 417 -20.73 17.63 45.06
C THR A 417 -20.46 19.04 45.60
N SER A 418 -19.93 19.14 46.83
CA SER A 418 -19.57 20.42 47.48
C SER A 418 -18.13 20.50 47.98
N ASN A 419 -17.37 19.41 47.90
CA ASN A 419 -16.04 19.30 48.49
C ASN A 419 -14.98 19.32 47.39
N TYR A 420 -13.81 19.87 47.72
CA TYR A 420 -12.65 19.73 46.85
C TYR A 420 -12.18 18.28 46.78
N GLU A 421 -11.84 17.86 45.57
CA GLU A 421 -11.14 16.61 45.28
C GLU A 421 -9.90 16.91 44.44
N SER A 422 -8.88 16.06 44.54
CA SER A 422 -7.72 16.15 43.64
C SER A 422 -8.17 16.00 42.19
N TRP A 423 -7.76 16.92 41.33
CA TRP A 423 -8.07 16.87 39.90
C TRP A 423 -7.44 15.64 39.24
N VAL A 424 -6.21 15.29 39.65
CA VAL A 424 -5.47 14.11 39.17
C VAL A 424 -5.83 12.82 39.89
N ARG A 425 -6.94 12.77 40.66
CA ARG A 425 -7.34 11.55 41.37
C ARG A 425 -7.39 10.33 40.45
N GLY A 426 -6.72 9.24 40.84
CA GLY A 426 -6.60 8.04 40.02
C GLY A 426 -5.48 8.05 38.97
N ILE A 427 -4.65 9.10 38.91
CA ILE A 427 -3.38 9.16 38.15
C ILE A 427 -2.23 8.97 39.14
N GLY A 428 -1.50 7.85 39.06
CA GLY A 428 -0.47 7.48 40.03
C GLY A 428 0.96 7.90 39.68
N GLY A 429 1.22 8.28 38.42
CA GLY A 429 2.56 8.61 37.95
C GLY A 429 2.58 9.32 36.59
N TYR A 430 3.79 9.56 36.08
CA TYR A 430 4.01 10.22 34.79
C TYR A 430 3.41 9.41 33.63
N GLU A 431 3.63 8.10 33.62
CA GLU A 431 3.13 7.17 32.62
C GLU A 431 1.60 7.13 32.62
N ASP A 432 0.98 7.17 33.81
CA ASP A 432 -0.47 7.26 33.94
C ASP A 432 -1.01 8.57 33.37
N MET A 433 -0.29 9.70 33.54
CA MET A 433 -0.71 10.97 32.95
C MET A 433 -0.62 10.95 31.43
N ILE A 434 0.44 10.39 30.85
CA ILE A 434 0.54 10.19 29.39
C ILE A 434 -0.62 9.36 28.87
N ALA A 435 -0.92 8.28 29.57
CA ALA A 435 -1.97 7.37 29.18
C ALA A 435 -3.36 8.05 29.32
N ARG A 436 -3.63 8.68 30.46
CA ARG A 436 -5.00 8.99 30.92
C ARG A 436 -5.32 10.49 31.01
N TRP A 437 -4.48 11.42 30.51
CA TRP A 437 -4.78 12.85 30.57
C TRP A 437 -6.17 13.21 30.03
N HIS A 438 -6.63 12.52 28.97
CA HIS A 438 -7.93 12.74 28.36
C HIS A 438 -9.12 12.32 29.25
N THR A 439 -8.91 11.53 30.32
CA THR A 439 -9.99 11.12 31.23
C THR A 439 -10.33 12.19 32.25
N LEU A 440 -9.41 13.14 32.50
CA LEU A 440 -9.57 14.22 33.48
C LEU A 440 -10.73 15.16 33.11
N GLY A 441 -11.45 15.69 34.11
CA GLY A 441 -12.58 16.58 33.86
C GLY A 441 -12.16 18.02 33.55
N PHE A 442 -13.07 18.76 32.92
CA PHE A 442 -12.92 20.19 32.65
C PHE A 442 -13.64 21.02 33.72
N VAL A 443 -13.04 22.12 34.16
CA VAL A 443 -13.63 23.06 35.12
C VAL A 443 -14.31 24.19 34.37
N VAL A 444 -15.64 24.19 34.41
CA VAL A 444 -16.47 25.16 33.69
C VAL A 444 -17.41 25.89 34.64
N GLN A 445 -17.79 27.12 34.28
CA GLN A 445 -18.75 27.88 35.07
C GLN A 445 -20.16 27.27 34.95
N GLN A 446 -20.82 27.00 36.08
CA GLN A 446 -22.23 26.63 36.18
C GLN A 446 -22.90 27.51 37.23
N GLY A 447 -23.70 28.49 36.78
CA GLY A 447 -24.28 29.50 37.67
C GLY A 447 -23.20 30.33 38.38
N GLY A 448 -23.26 30.40 39.71
CA GLY A 448 -22.30 31.14 40.54
C GLY A 448 -21.05 30.37 40.94
N GLN A 449 -20.87 29.14 40.45
CA GLN A 449 -19.75 28.26 40.79
C GLN A 449 -19.03 27.77 39.54
N HIS A 450 -17.81 27.28 39.70
CA HIS A 450 -17.09 26.56 38.65
C HIS A 450 -16.90 25.11 39.11
N LEU A 451 -17.34 24.16 38.31
CA LEU A 451 -17.43 22.74 38.66
C LEU A 451 -16.68 21.87 37.63
N GLU A 452 -16.11 20.76 38.09
CA GLU A 452 -15.55 19.74 37.21
C GLU A 452 -16.66 18.94 36.54
N VAL A 453 -16.63 18.92 35.20
CA VAL A 453 -17.57 18.18 34.34
C VAL A 453 -16.81 17.29 33.36
N GLY A 454 -17.50 16.30 32.79
CA GLY A 454 -16.95 15.47 31.71
C GLY A 454 -15.74 14.62 32.12
N ARG A 455 -15.56 14.33 33.41
CA ARG A 455 -14.59 13.33 33.87
C ARG A 455 -15.06 11.94 33.44
N CYS A 456 -14.12 11.14 32.92
CA CYS A 456 -14.41 9.84 32.32
C CYS A 456 -13.93 8.71 33.23
N ASP A 457 -14.74 8.41 34.24
CA ASP A 457 -14.48 7.33 35.20
C ASP A 457 -15.12 5.98 34.77
N THR A 458 -15.87 5.96 33.67
CA THR A 458 -16.59 4.81 33.10
C THR A 458 -16.02 4.33 31.76
N ALA A 459 -16.16 3.03 31.47
CA ALA A 459 -15.77 2.45 30.20
C ALA A 459 -16.63 2.97 29.04
N SER A 460 -16.01 3.24 27.88
CA SER A 460 -16.67 3.57 26.62
C SER A 460 -16.56 2.39 25.64
N ILE A 461 -17.67 2.05 24.99
CA ILE A 461 -17.78 0.96 24.02
C ILE A 461 -18.48 1.50 22.78
N THR A 462 -17.77 1.56 21.66
CA THR A 462 -18.32 2.05 20.38
C THR A 462 -18.31 0.93 19.36
N LEU A 463 -19.46 0.62 18.77
CA LEU A 463 -19.56 -0.28 17.63
C LEU A 463 -19.07 0.42 16.35
N LEU A 464 -18.05 -0.11 15.69
CA LEU A 464 -17.58 0.38 14.39
C LEU A 464 -18.28 -0.31 13.22
N THR A 465 -18.71 -1.55 13.40
CA THR A 465 -19.25 -2.38 12.33
C THR A 465 -20.76 -2.53 12.47
N GLN A 466 -21.53 -1.61 11.88
CA GLN A 466 -23.01 -1.67 11.92
C GLN A 466 -23.59 -2.75 11.01
N GLN A 467 -22.86 -3.12 9.95
CA GLN A 467 -23.26 -4.10 8.95
C GLN A 467 -22.05 -4.93 8.50
N LEU A 468 -22.28 -6.21 8.22
CA LEU A 468 -21.31 -7.13 7.64
C LEU A 468 -21.76 -7.56 6.24
N ASP A 469 -21.03 -7.12 5.23
CA ASP A 469 -21.33 -7.39 3.83
C ASP A 469 -20.37 -8.43 3.24
N PHE A 470 -20.88 -9.66 3.10
CA PHE A 470 -20.25 -10.73 2.36
C PHE A 470 -20.81 -10.77 0.93
N ILE A 471 -20.59 -9.67 0.19
CA ILE A 471 -21.15 -9.51 -1.16
C ILE A 471 -20.24 -10.19 -2.19
N ASP A 472 -20.88 -10.93 -3.10
CA ASP A 472 -20.28 -11.57 -4.26
C ASP A 472 -19.05 -12.40 -3.92
N ILE A 473 -19.10 -13.15 -2.81
CA ILE A 473 -18.00 -14.02 -2.40
C ILE A 473 -17.90 -15.16 -3.41
N PRO A 474 -16.85 -15.24 -4.24
CA PRO A 474 -16.72 -16.37 -5.14
C PRO A 474 -16.58 -17.64 -4.32
N GLN A 475 -17.28 -18.69 -4.77
CA GLN A 475 -17.04 -20.04 -4.29
C GLN A 475 -15.54 -20.34 -4.33
N GLY A 476 -15.04 -21.02 -3.29
CA GLY A 476 -13.63 -21.39 -3.25
C GLY A 476 -13.23 -22.20 -4.49
N PRO A 477 -11.96 -22.10 -4.95
CA PRO A 477 -11.47 -22.95 -6.03
C PRO A 477 -11.74 -24.43 -5.68
N MET A 478 -12.09 -25.24 -6.69
CA MET A 478 -12.38 -26.68 -6.55
C MET A 478 -13.60 -27.05 -5.67
N GLY A 479 -14.64 -26.22 -5.64
CA GLY A 479 -15.84 -26.49 -4.83
C GLY A 479 -15.58 -26.48 -3.31
N MET A 480 -14.37 -26.10 -2.88
CA MET A 480 -14.00 -25.98 -1.48
C MET A 480 -14.85 -24.89 -0.83
N VAL A 481 -15.36 -25.18 0.37
CA VAL A 481 -16.04 -24.16 1.17
C VAL A 481 -15.01 -23.11 1.53
N ARG A 482 -15.18 -21.90 0.99
CA ARG A 482 -14.41 -20.75 1.40
C ARG A 482 -15.02 -20.20 2.66
N GLU A 483 -14.15 -20.03 3.65
CA GLU A 483 -14.44 -19.29 4.87
C GLU A 483 -14.00 -17.84 4.67
N GLN A 484 -14.96 -16.93 4.54
CA GLN A 484 -14.71 -15.50 4.55
C GLN A 484 -14.99 -14.97 5.95
N PRO A 485 -13.98 -14.60 6.75
CA PRO A 485 -14.19 -13.96 8.03
C PRO A 485 -14.39 -12.44 7.83
N LEU A 486 -15.35 -11.88 8.56
CA LEU A 486 -15.42 -10.46 8.88
C LEU A 486 -15.61 -10.31 10.39
N ALA A 487 -15.15 -9.20 10.95
CA ALA A 487 -15.28 -8.93 12.38
C ALA A 487 -16.31 -7.86 12.66
N ILE A 488 -17.22 -8.14 13.60
CA ILE A 488 -17.89 -7.09 14.33
C ILE A 488 -16.83 -6.45 15.23
N THR A 489 -16.48 -5.21 14.93
CA THR A 489 -15.41 -4.50 15.64
C THR A 489 -16.01 -3.46 16.56
N PHE A 490 -15.56 -3.47 17.81
CA PHE A 490 -15.82 -2.44 18.79
C PHE A 490 -14.51 -1.74 19.16
N GLU A 491 -14.59 -0.44 19.38
CA GLU A 491 -13.58 0.32 20.11
C GLU A 491 -13.95 0.32 21.58
N VAL A 492 -13.07 -0.21 22.43
CA VAL A 492 -13.26 -0.23 23.87
C VAL A 492 -12.18 0.63 24.51
N ILE A 493 -12.61 1.56 25.36
CA ILE A 493 -11.78 2.30 26.31
C ILE A 493 -12.30 1.93 27.69
N SER A 494 -11.52 1.19 28.47
CA SER A 494 -11.90 0.79 29.82
C SER A 494 -10.71 0.97 30.78
N PRO A 495 -10.52 2.19 31.32
CA PRO A 495 -9.29 2.55 32.04
C PRO A 495 -9.17 1.91 33.43
N SER A 496 -10.26 1.37 33.98
CA SER A 496 -10.34 0.90 35.37
C SER A 496 -10.75 -0.58 35.51
N SER A 497 -11.23 -1.24 34.45
CA SER A 497 -11.71 -2.63 34.50
C SER A 497 -11.63 -3.33 33.14
N THR A 498 -11.76 -4.65 33.12
CA THR A 498 -11.97 -5.43 31.89
C THR A 498 -13.43 -5.30 31.43
N ILE A 499 -13.66 -5.15 30.13
CA ILE A 499 -14.97 -5.20 29.48
C ILE A 499 -15.10 -6.49 28.68
N THR A 500 -16.22 -7.19 28.82
CA THR A 500 -16.52 -8.39 28.03
C THR A 500 -17.70 -8.12 27.11
N LEU A 501 -17.50 -8.30 25.81
CA LEU A 501 -18.57 -8.26 24.82
C LEU A 501 -18.91 -9.67 24.38
N GLU A 502 -20.20 -10.01 24.38
CA GLU A 502 -20.68 -11.34 24.03
C GLU A 502 -21.98 -11.26 23.21
N TYR A 503 -22.31 -12.30 22.45
CA TYR A 503 -23.64 -12.38 21.86
C TYR A 503 -24.71 -12.46 22.95
N ALA A 504 -25.78 -11.68 22.79
CA ALA A 504 -26.94 -11.81 23.65
C ALA A 504 -27.51 -13.25 23.52
N PRO A 505 -28.26 -13.77 24.52
CA PRO A 505 -28.91 -15.07 24.43
C PRO A 505 -29.78 -15.15 23.18
N GLY A 506 -29.48 -16.09 22.28
CA GLY A 506 -30.15 -16.23 20.98
C GLY A 506 -29.76 -15.18 19.93
N GLY A 507 -28.81 -14.28 20.22
CA GLY A 507 -28.35 -13.20 19.34
C GLY A 507 -27.16 -13.56 18.45
N ALA A 508 -26.65 -14.78 18.51
CA ALA A 508 -25.61 -15.28 17.59
C ALA A 508 -26.20 -15.61 16.20
N PRO A 509 -25.37 -15.68 15.14
CA PRO A 509 -25.84 -16.09 13.81
C PRO A 509 -26.49 -17.49 13.85
N MET A 510 -27.67 -17.64 13.26
CA MET A 510 -28.42 -18.91 13.24
C MET A 510 -28.37 -19.64 11.89
N HIS A 511 -27.81 -19.02 10.85
CA HIS A 511 -27.75 -19.60 9.51
C HIS A 511 -26.59 -20.61 9.37
N ALA A 512 -26.82 -21.75 8.69
CA ALA A 512 -25.81 -22.82 8.55
C ALA A 512 -24.51 -22.40 7.85
N GLN A 513 -24.57 -21.32 7.06
CA GLN A 513 -23.42 -20.73 6.37
C GLN A 513 -22.73 -19.61 7.18
N LEU A 514 -23.19 -19.28 8.38
CA LEU A 514 -22.55 -18.30 9.26
C LEU A 514 -22.08 -19.00 10.52
N VAL A 515 -20.82 -18.79 10.87
CA VAL A 515 -20.23 -19.34 12.09
C VAL A 515 -19.70 -18.18 12.93
N ALA A 516 -20.21 -18.03 14.15
CA ALA A 516 -19.59 -17.20 15.16
C ALA A 516 -18.33 -17.92 15.65
N ASN A 517 -17.17 -17.45 15.20
CA ASN A 517 -15.88 -18.08 15.49
C ASN A 517 -15.48 -17.90 16.97
N ASN A 518 -15.82 -16.76 17.57
CA ASN A 518 -15.77 -16.55 19.00
C ASN A 518 -17.09 -15.96 19.48
N ILE A 519 -17.57 -16.45 20.63
CA ILE A 519 -18.88 -16.05 21.20
C ILE A 519 -18.77 -14.85 22.16
N ALA A 520 -17.56 -14.57 22.63
CA ALA A 520 -17.24 -13.45 23.50
C ALA A 520 -15.82 -12.93 23.23
N VAL A 521 -15.55 -11.70 23.65
CA VAL A 521 -14.23 -11.08 23.65
C VAL A 521 -14.11 -10.19 24.88
N THR A 522 -13.02 -10.34 25.63
CA THR A 522 -12.71 -9.52 26.81
C THR A 522 -11.55 -8.58 26.50
N VAL A 523 -11.71 -7.31 26.82
CA VAL A 523 -10.77 -6.24 26.51
C VAL A 523 -10.54 -5.37 27.75
N GLY A 524 -9.29 -5.04 28.02
CA GLY A 524 -8.88 -4.12 29.08
C GLY A 524 -8.32 -4.81 30.34
N PRO A 525 -8.01 -4.03 31.41
CA PRO A 525 -8.09 -2.57 31.44
C PRO A 525 -7.20 -1.94 30.37
N THR A 526 -7.72 -0.95 29.66
CA THR A 526 -6.97 -0.24 28.63
C THR A 526 -6.04 0.76 29.30
N THR A 527 -4.78 0.79 28.90
CA THR A 527 -3.80 1.75 29.41
C THR A 527 -4.10 3.12 28.80
N GLY A 528 -4.77 4.01 29.52
CA GLY A 528 -5.01 5.36 29.02
C GLY A 528 -6.13 5.50 28.02
N SER A 529 -5.87 6.31 26.99
CA SER A 529 -6.69 6.49 25.78
C SER A 529 -6.55 5.36 24.79
N SER A 530 -5.77 4.32 25.11
CA SER A 530 -5.54 3.21 24.19
C SER A 530 -6.88 2.58 23.85
N VAL A 531 -7.35 2.85 22.64
CA VAL A 531 -8.52 2.19 22.10
C VAL A 531 -8.12 0.77 21.81
N ALA A 532 -8.68 -0.17 22.56
CA ALA A 532 -8.43 -1.57 22.34
C ALA A 532 -9.56 -2.13 21.46
N PRO A 533 -9.24 -2.68 20.27
CA PRO A 533 -10.25 -3.24 19.39
C PRO A 533 -10.76 -4.57 19.97
N ALA A 534 -12.05 -4.67 20.24
CA ALA A 534 -12.73 -5.92 20.55
C ALA A 534 -13.34 -6.47 19.26
N ARG A 535 -13.05 -7.73 18.92
CA ARG A 535 -13.52 -8.35 17.67
C ARG A 535 -14.29 -9.64 17.94
N LEU A 536 -15.54 -9.68 17.48
CA LEU A 536 -16.31 -10.91 17.34
C LEU A 536 -16.30 -11.30 15.86
N TRP A 537 -15.64 -12.40 15.55
CA TRP A 537 -15.45 -12.87 14.18
C TRP A 537 -16.63 -13.71 13.73
N ILE A 538 -17.20 -13.33 12.59
CA ILE A 538 -18.21 -14.11 11.88
C ILE A 538 -17.59 -14.61 10.59
N ILE A 539 -17.68 -15.92 10.39
CA ILE A 539 -17.21 -16.59 9.20
C ILE A 539 -18.41 -16.91 8.33
N TYR A 540 -18.44 -16.36 7.11
CA TYR A 540 -19.31 -16.82 6.06
C TYR A 540 -18.68 -17.99 5.31
N ARG A 541 -19.37 -19.12 5.30
CA ARG A 541 -19.03 -20.34 4.55
C ARG A 541 -19.76 -20.32 3.22
N THR A 542 -19.03 -20.23 2.11
CA THR A 542 -19.63 -20.20 0.78
C THR A 542 -20.47 -21.46 0.53
N GLY A 543 -21.64 -21.26 -0.09
CA GLY A 543 -22.57 -22.32 -0.47
C GLY A 543 -22.37 -22.78 -1.91
N MET A 544 -23.30 -23.58 -2.43
CA MET A 544 -23.36 -23.82 -3.87
C MET A 544 -23.85 -22.56 -4.57
N ALA A 545 -23.04 -22.00 -5.46
CA ALA A 545 -23.39 -20.79 -6.17
C ALA A 545 -24.44 -21.01 -7.29
N PRO A 546 -25.27 -20.00 -7.63
CA PRO A 546 -25.47 -18.77 -6.88
C PRO A 546 -26.31 -19.06 -5.62
N SER A 547 -25.90 -18.54 -4.47
CA SER A 547 -26.69 -18.61 -3.24
C SER A 547 -26.64 -17.29 -2.51
N ALA A 548 -27.77 -16.78 -2.03
CA ALA A 548 -27.82 -15.68 -1.09
C ALA A 548 -28.49 -16.15 0.20
N ILE A 549 -28.01 -15.67 1.34
CA ILE A 549 -28.69 -15.91 2.61
C ILE A 549 -29.64 -14.73 2.89
N PRO A 550 -30.80 -14.95 3.53
CA PRO A 550 -31.62 -13.85 4.03
C PRO A 550 -30.82 -13.01 5.04
N THR A 551 -30.95 -11.69 4.98
CA THR A 551 -30.32 -10.75 5.92
C THR A 551 -30.52 -11.25 7.35
N GLN A 552 -29.41 -11.46 8.07
CA GLN A 552 -29.44 -11.87 9.47
C GLN A 552 -29.22 -10.66 10.36
N THR A 553 -29.86 -10.64 11.53
CA THR A 553 -29.58 -9.66 12.59
C THR A 553 -28.95 -10.38 13.77
N VAL A 554 -27.78 -9.94 14.19
CA VAL A 554 -27.10 -10.44 15.40
C VAL A 554 -27.07 -9.35 16.46
N THR A 555 -27.15 -9.76 17.72
CA THR A 555 -27.18 -8.84 18.86
C THR A 555 -26.02 -9.13 19.79
N VAL A 556 -25.16 -8.14 20.00
CA VAL A 556 -24.04 -8.17 20.95
C VAL A 556 -24.43 -7.37 22.19
N ARG A 557 -23.97 -7.80 23.36
CA ARG A 557 -24.19 -7.12 24.63
C ARG A 557 -22.90 -7.01 25.44
N GLU A 558 -22.88 -6.03 26.34
CA GLU A 558 -21.96 -5.97 27.46
C GLU A 558 -22.75 -6.31 28.74
N PRO A 559 -22.45 -7.42 29.44
CA PRO A 559 -23.34 -7.96 30.47
C PRO A 559 -23.34 -7.15 31.77
N VAL A 560 -22.32 -6.33 32.06
CA VAL A 560 -22.23 -5.57 33.32
C VAL A 560 -23.08 -4.30 33.26
N SER A 561 -22.95 -3.51 32.20
CA SER A 561 -23.69 -2.27 31.93
C SER A 561 -25.07 -2.53 31.30
N GLY A 562 -25.26 -3.69 30.66
CA GLY A 562 -26.49 -4.04 29.96
C GLY A 562 -26.65 -3.39 28.58
N GLN A 563 -25.63 -2.70 28.06
CA GLN A 563 -25.65 -2.13 26.71
C GLN A 563 -25.78 -3.22 25.64
N THR A 564 -26.53 -2.93 24.58
CA THR A 564 -26.76 -3.85 23.46
C THR A 564 -26.60 -3.14 22.11
N TRP A 565 -26.15 -3.89 21.12
CA TRP A 565 -25.98 -3.43 19.74
C TRP A 565 -26.51 -4.47 18.76
N SER A 566 -27.20 -4.01 17.72
CA SER A 566 -27.71 -4.85 16.62
C SER A 566 -26.90 -4.62 15.36
N ILE A 567 -26.49 -5.70 14.71
CA ILE A 567 -25.65 -5.71 13.51
C ILE A 567 -26.34 -6.55 12.45
N THR A 568 -26.43 -6.04 11.22
CA THR A 568 -26.98 -6.78 10.08
C THR A 568 -25.88 -7.53 9.32
N ILE A 569 -26.23 -8.67 8.73
CA ILE A 569 -25.32 -9.49 7.92
C ILE A 569 -26.02 -9.83 6.62
N ASP A 570 -25.43 -9.39 5.51
CA ASP A 570 -25.81 -9.78 4.16
C ASP A 570 -24.71 -10.66 3.56
N ALA A 571 -25.09 -11.76 2.91
CA ALA A 571 -24.12 -12.64 2.28
C ALA A 571 -24.65 -13.34 1.03
N ASN A 572 -23.83 -13.38 0.00
CA ASN A 572 -24.05 -14.24 -1.16
C ASN A 572 -22.74 -14.89 -1.65
N THR A 573 -22.89 -16.09 -2.19
CA THR A 573 -21.88 -16.81 -2.93
C THR A 573 -22.17 -16.70 -4.42
N ILE A 574 -21.18 -16.31 -5.21
CA ILE A 574 -21.23 -16.35 -6.68
C ILE A 574 -20.36 -17.46 -7.23
N ALA A 575 -20.66 -17.91 -8.44
CA ALA A 575 -19.90 -18.97 -9.09
C ALA A 575 -18.48 -18.46 -9.38
N ARG A 576 -17.48 -19.35 -9.27
CA ARG A 576 -16.17 -19.06 -9.86
C ARG A 576 -16.36 -18.97 -11.37
N LYS A 577 -15.66 -18.02 -12.01
CA LYS A 577 -15.56 -18.02 -13.46
C LYS A 577 -14.86 -19.30 -13.94
N THR A 578 -15.45 -19.99 -14.91
CA THR A 578 -14.88 -21.18 -15.54
C THR A 578 -14.33 -20.82 -16.92
N ALA A 579 -13.26 -21.50 -17.32
CA ALA A 579 -12.64 -21.30 -18.62
C ALA A 579 -12.57 -22.60 -19.41
N ALA A 580 -12.84 -22.55 -20.71
CA ALA A 580 -12.52 -23.60 -21.66
C ALA A 580 -11.26 -23.21 -22.45
N VAL A 581 -10.31 -24.13 -22.55
CA VAL A 581 -9.07 -23.96 -23.31
C VAL A 581 -8.95 -25.02 -24.37
N ALA A 582 -8.74 -24.61 -25.62
CA ALA A 582 -8.27 -25.51 -26.66
C ALA A 582 -6.75 -25.36 -26.78
N LEU A 583 -6.03 -26.43 -26.48
CA LEU A 583 -4.59 -26.54 -26.74
C LEU A 583 -4.41 -26.97 -28.19
N VAL A 584 -3.91 -26.06 -29.02
CA VAL A 584 -3.63 -26.28 -30.44
C VAL A 584 -2.13 -26.48 -30.59
N LEU A 585 -1.73 -27.74 -30.69
CA LEU A 585 -0.34 -28.14 -30.53
C LEU A 585 0.25 -28.64 -31.85
N ASP A 586 1.36 -28.03 -32.23
CA ASP A 586 2.15 -28.42 -33.39
C ASP A 586 2.76 -29.81 -33.19
N ARG A 587 2.66 -30.63 -34.24
CA ARG A 587 3.34 -31.91 -34.33
C ARG A 587 4.07 -32.07 -35.67
N SER A 588 4.42 -30.98 -36.34
CA SER A 588 5.19 -30.99 -37.58
C SER A 588 6.53 -31.70 -37.42
N GLY A 589 7.17 -32.10 -38.53
CA GLY A 589 8.44 -32.83 -38.49
C GLY A 589 9.57 -32.12 -37.72
N SER A 590 9.58 -30.79 -37.67
CA SER A 590 10.56 -29.98 -36.92
C SER A 590 10.49 -30.19 -35.40
N MET A 591 9.33 -30.63 -34.88
CA MET A 591 9.16 -30.94 -33.47
C MET A 591 10.01 -32.15 -33.00
N ALA A 592 10.57 -32.94 -33.93
CA ALA A 592 11.52 -34.01 -33.60
C ALA A 592 12.93 -33.50 -33.27
N GLU A 593 13.25 -32.26 -33.63
CA GLU A 593 14.57 -31.68 -33.44
C GLU A 593 14.92 -31.51 -31.96
N ASP A 594 16.22 -31.55 -31.67
CA ASP A 594 16.75 -31.20 -30.35
C ASP A 594 16.48 -29.71 -30.07
N ARG A 595 15.94 -29.43 -28.88
CA ARG A 595 15.68 -28.05 -28.43
C ARG A 595 16.94 -27.32 -27.96
N GLY A 596 18.07 -28.03 -27.79
CA GLY A 596 19.38 -27.46 -27.46
C GLY A 596 20.04 -28.02 -26.19
N ASP A 597 19.41 -28.98 -25.51
CA ASP A 597 19.97 -29.65 -24.32
C ASP A 597 19.83 -31.19 -24.37
N GLY A 598 19.70 -31.76 -25.58
CA GLY A 598 19.58 -33.20 -25.83
C GLY A 598 18.15 -33.75 -25.72
N GLN A 599 17.17 -32.90 -25.43
CA GLN A 599 15.74 -33.25 -25.38
C GLN A 599 15.02 -32.72 -26.63
N SER A 600 14.18 -33.54 -27.27
CA SER A 600 13.41 -33.06 -28.42
C SER A 600 12.36 -32.02 -28.04
N LYS A 601 12.04 -31.12 -28.97
CA LYS A 601 10.99 -30.11 -28.79
C LYS A 601 9.64 -30.77 -28.47
N HIS A 602 9.28 -31.85 -29.14
CA HIS A 602 8.08 -32.63 -28.87
C HIS A 602 7.95 -33.07 -27.40
N VAL A 603 9.01 -33.62 -26.79
CA VAL A 603 8.95 -34.05 -25.37
C VAL A 603 8.81 -32.83 -24.45
N SER A 604 9.46 -31.72 -24.79
CA SER A 604 9.31 -30.46 -24.03
C SER A 604 7.88 -29.92 -24.10
N LEU A 605 7.23 -30.03 -25.26
CA LEU A 605 5.84 -29.68 -25.46
C LEU A 605 4.91 -30.55 -24.59
N GLN A 606 5.09 -31.88 -24.63
CA GLN A 606 4.30 -32.80 -23.80
C GLN A 606 4.40 -32.43 -22.31
N GLN A 607 5.62 -32.18 -21.80
CA GLN A 607 5.82 -31.77 -20.41
C GLN A 607 5.11 -30.46 -20.05
N ALA A 608 5.11 -29.48 -20.96
CA ALA A 608 4.42 -28.22 -20.76
C ALA A 608 2.89 -28.36 -20.79
N ALA A 609 2.35 -29.12 -21.74
CA ALA A 609 0.93 -29.43 -21.83
C ALA A 609 0.46 -30.26 -20.62
N GLU A 610 1.24 -31.25 -20.17
CA GLU A 610 0.97 -32.00 -18.93
C GLU A 610 0.92 -31.07 -17.72
N THR A 611 1.90 -30.17 -17.58
CA THR A 611 1.93 -29.21 -16.46
C THR A 611 0.71 -28.28 -16.49
N PHE A 612 0.31 -27.83 -17.68
CA PHE A 612 -0.89 -27.02 -17.86
C PHE A 612 -2.13 -27.78 -17.37
N VAL A 613 -2.35 -28.99 -17.90
CA VAL A 613 -3.50 -29.83 -17.54
C VAL A 613 -3.47 -30.25 -16.08
N ASP A 614 -2.32 -30.50 -15.45
CA ASP A 614 -2.23 -30.82 -14.03
C ASP A 614 -2.67 -29.65 -13.15
N VAL A 615 -2.29 -28.42 -13.49
CA VAL A 615 -2.59 -27.22 -12.68
C VAL A 615 -4.01 -26.68 -12.93
N MET A 616 -4.65 -26.99 -14.06
CA MET A 616 -6.01 -26.54 -14.37
C MET A 616 -6.99 -26.75 -13.21
N LEU A 617 -7.86 -25.78 -12.97
CA LEU A 617 -8.86 -25.87 -11.92
C LEU A 617 -10.00 -26.81 -12.34
N GLU A 618 -10.60 -27.48 -11.37
CA GLU A 618 -11.85 -28.20 -11.60
C GLU A 618 -12.93 -27.27 -12.18
N GLY A 619 -13.76 -27.80 -13.07
CA GLY A 619 -14.82 -27.03 -13.73
C GLY A 619 -14.34 -26.25 -14.96
N ASP A 620 -13.03 -26.10 -15.15
CA ASP A 620 -12.48 -25.65 -16.43
C ASP A 620 -12.55 -26.78 -17.47
N GLY A 621 -12.59 -26.42 -18.74
CA GLY A 621 -12.63 -27.33 -19.87
C GLY A 621 -11.30 -27.37 -20.62
N VAL A 622 -10.85 -28.55 -21.05
CA VAL A 622 -9.70 -28.70 -21.93
C VAL A 622 -10.06 -29.49 -23.19
N GLY A 623 -9.73 -28.92 -24.34
CA GLY A 623 -9.78 -29.56 -25.66
C GLY A 623 -8.38 -29.69 -26.23
N LEU A 624 -8.16 -30.71 -27.05
CA LEU A 624 -6.87 -30.99 -27.68
C LEU A 624 -7.03 -31.03 -29.19
N VAL A 625 -6.29 -30.16 -29.88
CA VAL A 625 -6.11 -30.19 -31.33
C VAL A 625 -4.64 -30.36 -31.61
N ARG A 626 -4.33 -31.28 -32.53
CA ARG A 626 -3.00 -31.42 -33.09
C ARG A 626 -3.03 -30.94 -34.53
N TYR A 627 -1.94 -30.41 -35.02
CA TYR A 627 -1.84 -30.06 -36.44
C TYR A 627 -0.44 -30.32 -36.99
N ASP A 628 -0.41 -30.73 -38.26
CA ASP A 628 0.76 -30.79 -39.12
C ASP A 628 0.43 -30.18 -40.49
N HIS A 629 0.26 -31.00 -41.55
CA HIS A 629 -0.30 -30.55 -42.82
C HIS A 629 -1.82 -30.36 -42.74
N ASP A 630 -2.48 -31.09 -41.83
CA ASP A 630 -3.90 -30.97 -41.52
C ASP A 630 -4.11 -30.90 -39.99
N ALA A 631 -5.13 -30.17 -39.55
CA ALA A 631 -5.55 -30.14 -38.15
C ALA A 631 -6.53 -31.27 -37.83
N GLN A 632 -6.37 -31.84 -36.64
CA GLN A 632 -7.16 -32.98 -36.18
C GLN A 632 -7.56 -32.75 -34.73
N VAL A 633 -8.86 -32.84 -34.47
CA VAL A 633 -9.39 -32.83 -33.10
C VAL A 633 -9.05 -34.16 -32.43
N VAL A 634 -8.15 -34.10 -31.44
CA VAL A 634 -7.78 -35.26 -30.62
C VAL A 634 -8.80 -35.45 -29.50
N GLN A 635 -9.27 -34.34 -28.92
CA GLN A 635 -10.25 -34.34 -27.85
C GLN A 635 -11.16 -33.11 -27.95
N GLN A 636 -12.47 -33.32 -27.92
CA GLN A 636 -13.43 -32.23 -27.71
C GLN A 636 -13.21 -31.58 -26.32
N VAL A 637 -13.77 -30.40 -26.08
CA VAL A 637 -13.62 -29.74 -24.77
C VAL A 637 -14.29 -30.59 -23.68
N LEU A 638 -13.49 -31.15 -22.78
CA LEU A 638 -13.96 -31.92 -21.62
C LEU A 638 -13.70 -31.14 -20.34
N GLN A 639 -14.71 -31.08 -19.48
CA GLN A 639 -14.58 -30.49 -18.16
C GLN A 639 -13.66 -31.36 -17.29
N VAL A 640 -12.61 -30.76 -16.72
CA VAL A 640 -11.71 -31.45 -15.77
C VAL A 640 -12.30 -31.43 -14.36
N GLY A 641 -12.11 -32.52 -13.63
CA GLY A 641 -12.60 -32.69 -12.26
C GLY A 641 -11.65 -32.18 -11.19
N THR A 642 -11.88 -32.67 -9.97
CA THR A 642 -11.08 -32.37 -8.76
C THR A 642 -9.63 -32.84 -8.84
N GLY A 643 -9.14 -33.49 -9.91
CA GLY A 643 -7.81 -34.10 -10.01
C GLY A 643 -7.62 -35.37 -9.16
N GLY A 644 -6.49 -36.07 -9.34
CA GLY A 644 -6.23 -37.37 -8.71
C GLY A 644 -6.86 -38.54 -9.47
N ILE A 645 -6.86 -39.73 -8.87
CA ILE A 645 -7.26 -40.98 -9.57
C ILE A 645 -8.75 -40.95 -10.00
N SER A 646 -9.60 -40.24 -9.26
CA SER A 646 -11.03 -40.12 -9.56
C SER A 646 -11.37 -39.16 -10.72
N ASP A 647 -10.42 -38.34 -11.17
CA ASP A 647 -10.63 -37.39 -12.28
C ASP A 647 -10.33 -38.05 -13.62
N LEU A 648 -11.29 -38.84 -14.11
CA LEU A 648 -11.15 -39.62 -15.35
C LEU A 648 -10.86 -38.72 -16.55
N ASN A 649 -11.52 -37.56 -16.68
CA ASN A 649 -11.33 -36.67 -17.83
C ASN A 649 -9.92 -36.09 -17.87
N ARG A 650 -9.39 -35.64 -16.73
CA ARG A 650 -8.01 -35.13 -16.65
C ARG A 650 -7.01 -36.24 -16.93
N ASN A 651 -7.17 -37.41 -16.32
CA ASN A 651 -6.27 -38.54 -16.53
C ASN A 651 -6.28 -39.01 -17.99
N ASN A 652 -7.45 -39.10 -18.63
CA ASN A 652 -7.57 -39.42 -20.06
C ASN A 652 -6.88 -38.37 -20.95
N THR A 653 -7.03 -37.09 -20.61
CA THR A 653 -6.34 -35.99 -21.33
C THR A 653 -4.82 -36.13 -21.19
N LEU A 654 -4.32 -36.42 -19.99
CA LEU A 654 -2.90 -36.64 -19.73
C LEU A 654 -2.36 -37.87 -20.49
N ASP A 655 -3.13 -38.95 -20.54
CA ASP A 655 -2.76 -40.16 -21.28
C ASP A 655 -2.70 -39.90 -22.79
N LEU A 656 -3.59 -39.07 -23.33
CA LEU A 656 -3.54 -38.63 -24.73
C LEU A 656 -2.31 -37.77 -25.03
N ILE A 657 -1.93 -36.87 -24.12
CA ILE A 657 -0.72 -36.04 -24.26
C ILE A 657 0.54 -36.90 -24.21
N ARG A 658 0.60 -37.87 -23.28
CA ARG A 658 1.74 -38.80 -23.11
C ARG A 658 1.87 -39.84 -24.20
N GLY A 659 0.77 -40.18 -24.85
CA GLY A 659 0.73 -41.14 -25.93
C GLY A 659 1.28 -40.58 -27.25
N ASN A 660 1.18 -41.41 -28.29
CA ASN A 660 1.72 -41.11 -29.62
C ASN A 660 0.90 -40.10 -30.42
N SER A 661 -0.12 -39.50 -29.82
CA SER A 661 -1.05 -38.59 -30.51
C SER A 661 -0.35 -37.35 -31.04
N PHE A 662 0.78 -36.95 -30.47
CA PHE A 662 1.52 -35.75 -30.87
C PHE A 662 2.89 -36.05 -31.49
N ASP A 663 3.15 -37.32 -31.88
CA ASP A 663 4.44 -37.72 -32.48
C ASP A 663 4.75 -36.86 -33.72
N PRO A 664 5.99 -36.33 -33.88
CA PRO A 664 6.33 -35.46 -35.01
C PRO A 664 6.10 -36.10 -36.39
N ALA A 665 5.41 -35.41 -37.29
CA ALA A 665 5.13 -35.81 -38.66
C ALA A 665 4.67 -34.62 -39.52
N GLY A 666 4.78 -34.72 -40.85
CA GLY A 666 4.12 -33.78 -41.77
C GLY A 666 4.70 -32.35 -41.82
N ASN A 667 3.95 -31.47 -42.49
CA ASN A 667 4.25 -30.04 -42.70
C ASN A 667 3.65 -29.18 -41.55
N THR A 668 3.56 -27.85 -41.71
CA THR A 668 3.09 -26.92 -40.67
C THR A 668 1.94 -26.03 -41.19
N SER A 669 0.73 -26.25 -40.66
CA SER A 669 -0.54 -25.58 -41.02
C SER A 669 -1.19 -24.96 -39.77
N ILE A 670 -0.75 -23.75 -39.40
CA ILE A 670 -1.14 -23.09 -38.13
C ILE A 670 -2.59 -22.62 -38.21
N GLY A 671 -3.01 -22.06 -39.35
CA GLY A 671 -4.35 -21.58 -39.60
C GLY A 671 -5.40 -22.68 -39.49
N ASP A 672 -5.10 -23.88 -39.97
CA ASP A 672 -6.01 -25.03 -39.81
C ASP A 672 -6.14 -25.44 -38.33
N GLY A 673 -5.03 -25.42 -37.58
CA GLY A 673 -5.04 -25.63 -36.14
C GLY A 673 -5.91 -24.62 -35.39
N ILE A 674 -5.82 -23.33 -35.75
CA ILE A 674 -6.67 -22.27 -35.18
C ILE A 674 -8.14 -22.51 -35.51
N PHE A 675 -8.44 -22.88 -36.75
CA PHE A 675 -9.81 -23.13 -37.20
C PHE A 675 -10.46 -24.25 -36.38
N GLU A 676 -9.83 -25.43 -36.33
CA GLU A 676 -10.36 -26.58 -35.58
C GLU A 676 -10.41 -26.28 -34.07
N GLY A 677 -9.37 -25.64 -33.54
CA GLY A 677 -9.33 -25.24 -32.13
C GLY A 677 -10.47 -24.28 -31.74
N ARG A 678 -10.80 -23.33 -32.61
CA ARG A 678 -11.95 -22.44 -32.39
C ARG A 678 -13.27 -23.17 -32.52
N GLN A 679 -13.42 -24.08 -33.49
CA GLN A 679 -14.63 -24.89 -33.65
C GLN A 679 -14.96 -25.71 -32.40
N ILE A 680 -13.98 -26.37 -31.79
CA ILE A 680 -14.24 -27.16 -30.57
C ILE A 680 -14.57 -26.30 -29.35
N LEU A 681 -14.05 -25.07 -29.29
CA LEU A 681 -14.41 -24.11 -28.25
C LEU A 681 -15.84 -23.60 -28.44
N ASP A 682 -16.21 -23.23 -29.66
CA ASP A 682 -17.53 -22.70 -29.98
C ASP A 682 -18.61 -23.76 -29.71
N ASN A 683 -18.32 -25.03 -30.05
CA ASN A 683 -19.19 -26.17 -29.84
C ASN A 683 -19.08 -26.83 -28.44
N ALA A 684 -18.28 -26.26 -27.53
CA ALA A 684 -18.13 -26.80 -26.18
C ALA A 684 -19.48 -26.85 -25.44
N THR A 685 -19.84 -28.02 -24.92
CA THR A 685 -21.15 -28.30 -24.30
C THR A 685 -21.28 -27.76 -22.86
N GLY A 686 -20.18 -27.31 -22.25
CA GLY A 686 -20.17 -26.68 -20.93
C GLY A 686 -20.42 -25.17 -20.98
N ASN A 687 -21.02 -24.63 -19.92
CA ASN A 687 -21.16 -23.19 -19.74
C ASN A 687 -19.84 -22.63 -19.18
N TYR A 688 -19.02 -22.07 -20.06
CA TYR A 688 -17.73 -21.45 -19.71
C TYR A 688 -17.79 -19.94 -19.89
N ASP A 689 -17.34 -19.19 -18.88
CA ASP A 689 -17.28 -17.72 -18.90
C ASP A 689 -16.19 -17.20 -19.86
N VAL A 690 -15.13 -17.97 -20.03
CA VAL A 690 -13.99 -17.65 -20.91
C VAL A 690 -13.73 -18.82 -21.85
N LYS A 691 -13.59 -18.54 -23.15
CA LYS A 691 -13.16 -19.52 -24.16
C LYS A 691 -11.85 -19.06 -24.79
N ALA A 692 -10.76 -19.73 -24.44
CA ALA A 692 -9.42 -19.35 -24.82
C ALA A 692 -8.76 -20.37 -25.73
N LEU A 693 -7.99 -19.87 -26.68
CA LEU A 693 -7.22 -20.67 -27.63
C LEU A 693 -5.73 -20.49 -27.31
N ALA A 694 -5.01 -21.58 -27.06
CA ALA A 694 -3.56 -21.56 -26.83
C ALA A 694 -2.88 -22.31 -27.97
N VAL A 695 -2.25 -21.55 -28.87
CA VAL A 695 -1.57 -22.06 -30.07
C VAL A 695 -0.08 -22.14 -29.80
N LEU A 696 0.51 -23.30 -30.07
CA LEU A 696 1.96 -23.48 -30.03
C LEU A 696 2.45 -23.95 -31.38
N THR A 697 3.56 -23.37 -31.86
CA THR A 697 4.30 -23.82 -33.05
C THR A 697 5.81 -23.71 -32.85
N ASP A 698 6.58 -24.57 -33.51
CA ASP A 698 8.03 -24.41 -33.63
C ASP A 698 8.52 -24.03 -35.04
N GLY A 699 7.59 -23.89 -35.99
CA GLY A 699 7.87 -23.81 -37.42
C GLY A 699 7.21 -22.64 -38.15
N MET A 700 7.54 -22.49 -39.44
CA MET A 700 6.91 -21.54 -40.35
C MET A 700 5.77 -22.21 -41.10
N GLU A 701 4.63 -21.52 -41.21
CA GLU A 701 3.47 -22.00 -41.94
C GLU A 701 3.82 -22.22 -43.42
N ASN A 702 3.60 -23.45 -43.91
CA ASN A 702 4.03 -23.87 -45.25
C ASN A 702 3.00 -24.76 -45.96
N SER A 703 1.83 -24.97 -45.35
CA SER A 703 0.69 -25.69 -45.92
C SER A 703 -0.60 -24.92 -45.61
N PRO A 704 -1.56 -24.81 -46.57
CA PRO A 704 -2.89 -24.28 -46.25
C PRO A 704 -3.60 -25.21 -45.26
N ARG A 705 -4.51 -24.72 -44.42
CA ARG A 705 -5.04 -23.34 -44.31
C ARG A 705 -4.09 -22.40 -43.56
N TYR A 706 -3.93 -21.17 -44.05
CA TYR A 706 -3.01 -20.19 -43.48
C TYR A 706 -3.65 -19.33 -42.38
N ILE A 707 -2.85 -18.70 -41.51
CA ILE A 707 -3.33 -17.78 -40.44
C ILE A 707 -4.20 -16.65 -41.03
N SER A 708 -3.85 -16.15 -42.22
CA SER A 708 -4.63 -15.11 -42.92
C SER A 708 -6.06 -15.54 -43.23
N ASP A 709 -6.27 -16.83 -43.48
CA ASP A 709 -7.58 -17.39 -43.86
C ASP A 709 -8.52 -17.50 -42.65
N VAL A 710 -7.99 -17.39 -41.43
CA VAL A 710 -8.72 -17.59 -40.17
C VAL A 710 -8.66 -16.37 -39.25
N ALA A 711 -8.34 -15.19 -39.79
CA ALA A 711 -8.25 -13.95 -39.02
C ALA A 711 -9.52 -13.65 -38.19
N ALA A 712 -10.71 -14.03 -38.67
CA ALA A 712 -11.98 -13.87 -37.96
C ALA A 712 -12.10 -14.76 -36.70
N SER A 713 -11.33 -15.83 -36.60
CA SER A 713 -11.30 -16.77 -35.45
C SER A 713 -10.31 -16.33 -34.35
N ILE A 714 -9.62 -15.20 -34.54
CA ILE A 714 -8.59 -14.66 -33.64
C ILE A 714 -9.18 -13.49 -32.84
N ASN A 715 -9.03 -13.54 -31.51
CA ASN A 715 -9.60 -12.55 -30.59
C ASN A 715 -8.76 -12.38 -29.30
N ALA A 716 -9.30 -11.62 -28.34
CA ALA A 716 -8.63 -11.27 -27.07
C ALA A 716 -8.21 -12.44 -26.18
N GLN A 717 -8.77 -13.62 -26.42
CA GLN A 717 -8.48 -14.84 -25.67
C GLN A 717 -7.66 -15.83 -26.52
N THR A 718 -6.89 -15.31 -27.49
CA THR A 718 -6.01 -16.11 -28.35
C THR A 718 -4.56 -15.86 -27.96
N TYR A 719 -3.90 -16.88 -27.45
CA TYR A 719 -2.54 -16.86 -26.96
C TYR A 719 -1.65 -17.68 -27.89
N ALA A 720 -0.43 -17.22 -28.12
CA ALA A 720 0.52 -17.90 -29.00
C ALA A 720 1.87 -18.12 -28.31
N ILE A 721 2.44 -19.31 -28.48
CA ILE A 721 3.79 -19.64 -28.05
C ILE A 721 4.62 -20.02 -29.28
N GLY A 722 5.69 -19.25 -29.53
CA GLY A 722 6.73 -19.59 -30.51
C GLY A 722 7.83 -20.40 -29.84
N PHE A 723 8.00 -21.65 -30.27
CA PHE A 723 9.00 -22.56 -29.71
C PHE A 723 10.27 -22.61 -30.59
N GLY A 724 11.28 -21.81 -30.25
CA GLY A 724 12.53 -21.71 -30.99
C GLY A 724 12.97 -20.27 -31.21
N THR A 725 13.89 -20.06 -32.14
CA THR A 725 14.36 -18.72 -32.51
C THR A 725 13.30 -17.97 -33.32
N PRO A 726 13.31 -16.62 -33.31
CA PRO A 726 12.35 -15.82 -34.09
C PRO A 726 12.32 -16.17 -35.59
N GLN A 727 13.47 -16.55 -36.16
CA GLN A 727 13.62 -16.91 -37.57
C GLN A 727 12.96 -18.24 -37.93
N ASN A 728 12.90 -19.18 -36.98
CA ASN A 728 12.38 -20.52 -37.24
C ASN A 728 10.87 -20.65 -36.94
N THR A 729 10.33 -19.74 -36.12
CA THR A 729 8.95 -19.80 -35.57
C THR A 729 7.98 -18.81 -36.21
N SER A 730 8.39 -18.09 -37.27
CA SER A 730 7.65 -16.99 -37.91
C SER A 730 6.99 -16.04 -36.90
N ALA A 731 7.82 -15.38 -36.08
CA ALA A 731 7.32 -14.54 -35.00
C ALA A 731 6.42 -13.37 -35.48
N ALA A 732 6.56 -12.94 -36.73
CA ALA A 732 5.66 -11.97 -37.37
C ALA A 732 4.25 -12.53 -37.58
N ALA A 733 4.13 -13.74 -38.10
CA ALA A 733 2.84 -14.41 -38.29
C ALA A 733 2.19 -14.73 -36.93
N LEU A 734 2.95 -15.11 -35.90
CA LEU A 734 2.41 -15.36 -34.57
C LEU A 734 1.96 -14.09 -33.83
N GLN A 735 2.50 -12.92 -34.18
CA GLN A 735 2.03 -11.66 -33.63
C GLN A 735 0.64 -11.29 -34.17
N THR A 736 0.24 -11.70 -35.38
CA THR A 736 -1.12 -11.45 -35.89
C THR A 736 -2.17 -12.23 -35.08
N ILE A 737 -1.77 -13.34 -34.44
CA ILE A 737 -2.60 -14.17 -33.57
C ILE A 737 -2.89 -13.50 -32.22
N SER A 738 -1.93 -12.82 -31.61
CA SER A 738 -2.07 -12.37 -30.21
C SER A 738 -1.90 -10.86 -30.01
N GLY A 739 -1.04 -10.21 -30.80
CA GLY A 739 -0.47 -8.89 -30.56
C GLY A 739 -1.39 -7.67 -30.61
N ASN A 740 -2.65 -7.80 -31.05
CA ASN A 740 -3.59 -6.68 -31.19
C ASN A 740 -4.95 -6.93 -30.53
N ASN A 741 -5.19 -8.11 -29.97
CA ASN A 741 -6.52 -8.49 -29.52
C ASN A 741 -6.65 -8.58 -27.99
N GLY A 742 -5.56 -8.69 -27.23
CA GLY A 742 -5.59 -8.78 -25.76
C GLY A 742 -4.97 -10.07 -25.18
N GLY A 743 -4.65 -11.04 -26.04
CA GLY A 743 -3.72 -12.13 -25.73
C GLY A 743 -2.26 -11.68 -25.91
N PHE A 744 -1.31 -12.58 -25.68
CA PHE A 744 0.12 -12.25 -25.82
C PHE A 744 0.91 -13.37 -26.50
N LEU A 745 1.98 -12.97 -27.20
CA LEU A 745 2.97 -13.85 -27.81
C LEU A 745 4.13 -14.07 -26.83
N LEU A 746 4.52 -15.33 -26.67
CA LEU A 746 5.72 -15.71 -25.92
C LEU A 746 6.65 -16.54 -26.81
N VAL A 747 7.82 -16.00 -27.13
CA VAL A 747 8.84 -16.69 -27.92
C VAL A 747 9.97 -17.16 -27.00
N THR A 748 10.24 -18.46 -27.02
CA THR A 748 11.23 -19.08 -26.12
C THR A 748 12.67 -18.72 -26.45
N GLY A 749 13.00 -18.48 -27.72
CA GLY A 749 14.38 -18.35 -28.18
C GLY A 749 15.09 -19.71 -28.18
N ALA A 750 16.42 -19.69 -28.17
CA ALA A 750 17.19 -20.93 -27.98
C ALA A 750 17.02 -21.44 -26.53
N ILE A 751 16.66 -22.72 -26.38
CA ILE A 751 16.58 -23.36 -25.07
C ILE A 751 17.92 -24.05 -24.77
N GLY A 752 18.40 -23.84 -23.55
CA GLY A 752 19.57 -24.51 -23.00
C GLY A 752 19.33 -24.93 -21.55
N THR A 753 20.40 -25.28 -20.85
CA THR A 753 20.34 -25.78 -19.47
C THR A 753 19.75 -24.76 -18.47
N ASP A 754 19.94 -23.47 -18.72
CA ASP A 754 19.61 -22.39 -17.78
C ASP A 754 18.18 -21.87 -17.88
N ASN A 755 17.47 -22.15 -18.98
CA ASN A 755 16.10 -21.68 -19.26
C ASN A 755 15.13 -22.83 -19.61
N ARG A 756 15.45 -24.06 -19.22
CA ARG A 756 14.67 -25.28 -19.58
C ARG A 756 13.20 -25.30 -19.19
N PHE A 757 12.79 -24.55 -18.16
CA PHE A 757 11.38 -24.46 -17.71
C PHE A 757 10.57 -23.40 -18.46
N LEU A 758 11.19 -22.64 -19.37
CA LEU A 758 10.58 -21.46 -19.97
C LEU A 758 9.26 -21.77 -20.68
N LEU A 759 9.19 -22.90 -21.40
CA LEU A 759 7.96 -23.33 -22.05
C LEU A 759 6.84 -23.62 -21.04
N GLN A 760 7.13 -24.37 -19.96
CA GLN A 760 6.17 -24.61 -18.87
C GLN A 760 5.72 -23.30 -18.22
N LYS A 761 6.62 -22.34 -18.00
CA LYS A 761 6.28 -21.02 -17.46
C LYS A 761 5.30 -20.27 -18.36
N TYR A 762 5.50 -20.32 -19.67
CA TYR A 762 4.62 -19.67 -20.64
C TYR A 762 3.21 -20.28 -20.64
N PHE A 763 3.11 -21.61 -20.61
CA PHE A 763 1.83 -22.29 -20.41
C PHE A 763 1.15 -21.87 -19.10
N LEU A 764 1.89 -21.84 -17.98
CA LEU A 764 1.34 -21.42 -16.69
C LEU A 764 0.93 -19.95 -16.64
N GLN A 765 1.62 -19.06 -17.35
CA GLN A 765 1.20 -17.66 -17.49
C GLN A 765 -0.09 -17.53 -18.32
N ILE A 766 -0.21 -18.29 -19.41
CA ILE A 766 -1.45 -18.35 -20.20
C ILE A 766 -2.58 -18.87 -19.32
N LEU A 767 -2.36 -19.95 -18.56
CA LEU A 767 -3.36 -20.49 -17.63
C LEU A 767 -3.81 -19.43 -16.63
N ALA A 768 -2.88 -18.66 -16.05
CA ALA A 768 -3.22 -17.56 -15.14
C ALA A 768 -4.10 -16.50 -15.83
N GLY A 769 -3.74 -16.08 -17.04
CA GLY A 769 -4.53 -15.12 -17.82
C GLY A 769 -5.94 -15.63 -18.13
N VAL A 770 -6.06 -16.89 -18.53
CA VAL A 770 -7.33 -17.54 -18.88
C VAL A 770 -8.24 -17.71 -17.65
N SER A 771 -7.68 -18.17 -16.52
CA SER A 771 -8.43 -18.38 -15.28
C SER A 771 -8.63 -17.08 -14.48
N ASN A 772 -8.28 -15.92 -15.06
CA ASN A 772 -8.32 -14.60 -14.42
C ASN A 772 -7.57 -14.54 -13.07
N ALA A 773 -6.49 -15.33 -12.96
CA ALA A 773 -5.53 -15.26 -11.88
C ALA A 773 -4.42 -14.25 -12.21
N GLN A 774 -3.59 -13.94 -11.22
CA GLN A 774 -2.53 -12.95 -11.34
C GLN A 774 -1.20 -13.55 -10.88
N VAL A 775 -0.17 -13.43 -11.70
CA VAL A 775 1.18 -13.86 -11.28
C VAL A 775 1.71 -12.84 -10.27
N VAL A 776 2.10 -13.33 -9.10
CA VAL A 776 2.66 -12.53 -7.99
C VAL A 776 4.18 -12.53 -8.04
N LEU A 777 4.78 -13.69 -8.36
CA LEU A 777 6.22 -13.90 -8.38
C LEU A 777 6.62 -15.13 -9.22
N ASP A 778 7.69 -15.03 -10.02
CA ASP A 778 8.19 -16.05 -10.95
C ASP A 778 9.74 -16.18 -10.92
N PRO A 779 10.38 -16.57 -9.80
CA PRO A 779 11.84 -16.66 -9.73
C PRO A 779 12.37 -18.03 -10.24
N ASP A 780 13.60 -18.02 -10.72
CA ASP A 780 14.39 -19.19 -11.11
C ASP A 780 15.59 -19.37 -10.18
N GLY A 781 16.09 -20.60 -10.03
CA GLY A 781 17.31 -20.83 -9.25
C GLY A 781 17.85 -22.25 -9.32
N GLN A 782 18.95 -22.48 -8.61
CA GLN A 782 19.59 -23.78 -8.48
C GLN A 782 19.81 -24.09 -6.99
N LEU A 783 19.39 -25.28 -6.55
CA LEU A 783 19.54 -25.75 -5.17
C LEU A 783 20.80 -26.59 -5.01
N GLU A 784 21.56 -26.30 -3.95
CA GLU A 784 22.73 -27.08 -3.54
C GLU A 784 22.43 -27.94 -2.29
N GLU A 785 23.18 -29.03 -2.10
CA GLU A 785 23.00 -29.92 -0.94
C GLU A 785 23.30 -29.16 0.36
N GLY A 786 22.29 -29.03 1.23
CA GLY A 786 22.39 -28.37 2.53
C GLY A 786 21.90 -26.92 2.55
N ASP A 787 21.66 -26.31 1.39
CA ASP A 787 21.13 -24.95 1.28
C ASP A 787 19.60 -24.91 1.43
N VAL A 788 19.11 -23.77 1.91
CA VAL A 788 17.67 -23.48 2.04
C VAL A 788 17.40 -22.15 1.36
N HIS A 789 16.64 -22.18 0.26
CA HIS A 789 16.19 -20.97 -0.40
C HIS A 789 14.88 -20.50 0.24
N ARG A 790 14.87 -19.25 0.71
CA ARG A 790 13.69 -18.61 1.31
C ARG A 790 13.25 -17.47 0.41
N ILE A 791 12.16 -17.70 -0.33
CA ILE A 791 11.71 -16.83 -1.42
C ILE A 791 10.46 -16.06 -0.96
N PRO A 792 10.53 -14.73 -0.74
CA PRO A 792 9.39 -13.94 -0.27
C PRO A 792 8.43 -13.60 -1.42
N PHE A 793 7.13 -13.68 -1.15
CA PHE A 793 6.08 -13.18 -2.05
C PHE A 793 4.97 -12.47 -1.25
N GLN A 794 4.33 -11.48 -1.86
CA GLN A 794 3.40 -10.58 -1.18
C GLN A 794 1.96 -10.85 -1.60
N LEU A 795 1.13 -11.23 -0.64
CA LEU A 795 -0.32 -11.37 -0.82
C LEU A 795 -1.06 -10.23 -0.10
N THR A 796 -2.31 -10.00 -0.49
CA THR A 796 -3.21 -8.98 0.06
C THR A 796 -4.56 -9.58 0.46
N GLU A 797 -5.38 -8.84 1.21
CA GLU A 797 -6.76 -9.26 1.58
C GLU A 797 -7.69 -9.44 0.38
N GLY A 798 -7.34 -8.85 -0.76
CA GLY A 798 -8.04 -9.04 -2.02
C GLY A 798 -7.77 -10.40 -2.68
N ASP A 799 -6.77 -11.14 -2.19
CA ASP A 799 -6.43 -12.47 -2.70
C ASP A 799 -7.31 -13.51 -2.01
N THR A 800 -8.11 -14.21 -2.81
CA THR A 800 -9.09 -15.21 -2.37
C THR A 800 -8.54 -16.63 -2.39
N GLY A 801 -7.44 -16.84 -3.11
CA GLY A 801 -6.68 -18.08 -3.13
C GLY A 801 -5.32 -17.89 -3.78
N VAL A 802 -4.43 -18.85 -3.58
CA VAL A 802 -3.08 -18.83 -4.14
C VAL A 802 -2.64 -20.23 -4.57
N ASP A 803 -2.04 -20.30 -5.75
CA ASP A 803 -1.29 -21.45 -6.24
C ASP A 803 0.21 -21.13 -6.15
N VAL A 804 0.96 -21.95 -5.40
CA VAL A 804 2.42 -21.85 -5.30
C VAL A 804 3.02 -23.07 -5.97
N ILE A 805 3.54 -22.90 -7.18
CA ILE A 805 3.93 -23.95 -8.11
C ILE A 805 5.45 -24.03 -8.19
N LEU A 806 6.00 -25.21 -7.97
CA LEU A 806 7.41 -25.51 -8.10
C LEU A 806 7.63 -26.48 -9.27
N LEU A 807 8.43 -26.04 -10.25
CA LEU A 807 8.94 -26.85 -11.34
C LEU A 807 10.38 -27.28 -11.02
N SER A 808 10.65 -28.57 -11.14
CA SER A 808 12.01 -29.12 -11.00
C SER A 808 12.04 -30.52 -11.62
N PRO A 809 13.16 -30.98 -12.22
CA PRO A 809 13.20 -32.29 -12.86
C PRO A 809 12.99 -33.42 -11.83
N PHE A 810 13.26 -33.15 -10.54
CA PHE A 810 13.14 -34.10 -9.44
C PHE A 810 12.43 -33.51 -8.22
N VAL A 811 11.18 -33.08 -8.38
CA VAL A 811 10.35 -32.54 -7.27
C VAL A 811 10.23 -33.46 -6.05
N ARG A 812 10.39 -34.78 -6.22
CA ARG A 812 10.42 -35.76 -5.11
C ARG A 812 11.67 -35.69 -4.22
N THR A 813 12.66 -34.89 -4.62
CA THR A 813 13.91 -34.63 -3.90
C THR A 813 13.98 -33.17 -3.41
N VAL A 814 12.87 -32.44 -3.48
CA VAL A 814 12.74 -31.08 -2.94
C VAL A 814 11.76 -31.07 -1.77
N ASP A 815 12.22 -30.62 -0.62
CA ASP A 815 11.40 -30.28 0.52
C ASP A 815 10.87 -28.86 0.31
N PHE A 816 9.62 -28.81 -0.13
CA PHE A 816 8.89 -27.59 -0.46
C PHE A 816 7.86 -27.30 0.62
N ARG A 817 8.01 -26.16 1.31
CA ARG A 817 7.11 -25.71 2.38
C ARG A 817 6.75 -24.24 2.19
N LEU A 818 5.64 -23.83 2.81
CA LEU A 818 5.25 -22.42 2.86
C LEU A 818 5.37 -21.88 4.29
N GLN A 819 5.79 -20.62 4.41
CA GLN A 819 5.76 -19.87 5.66
C GLN A 819 4.71 -18.76 5.55
N THR A 820 3.76 -18.75 6.48
CA THR A 820 2.74 -17.70 6.57
C THR A 820 3.34 -16.39 7.10
N PRO A 821 2.66 -15.24 6.94
CA PRO A 821 3.11 -13.95 7.47
C PRO A 821 3.31 -13.97 8.98
N SER A 822 2.54 -14.81 9.68
CA SER A 822 2.67 -15.02 11.11
C SER A 822 3.85 -15.90 11.54
N GLY A 823 4.65 -16.40 10.59
CA GLY A 823 5.82 -17.22 10.83
C GLY A 823 5.53 -18.72 10.99
N LEU A 824 4.26 -19.15 10.83
CA LEU A 824 3.89 -20.56 10.87
C LEU A 824 4.34 -21.26 9.59
N LEU A 825 4.77 -22.51 9.70
CA LEU A 825 5.13 -23.33 8.55
C LEU A 825 3.97 -24.24 8.17
N LEU A 826 3.65 -24.30 6.88
CA LEU A 826 2.72 -25.22 6.29
C LEU A 826 3.50 -26.32 5.57
N GLU A 827 3.41 -27.54 6.11
CA GLU A 827 4.02 -28.74 5.53
C GLU A 827 3.06 -29.43 4.53
N PRO A 828 3.58 -30.15 3.52
CA PRO A 828 2.76 -30.82 2.50
C PRO A 828 1.68 -31.75 3.07
N TRP A 829 2.02 -32.57 4.09
CA TRP A 829 1.08 -33.50 4.72
C TRP A 829 -0.16 -32.82 5.29
N ARG A 830 -0.03 -31.59 5.79
CA ARG A 830 -1.14 -30.84 6.35
C ARG A 830 -2.07 -30.35 5.24
N ALA A 831 -1.52 -29.82 4.17
CA ALA A 831 -2.28 -29.45 2.97
C ALA A 831 -2.97 -30.65 2.29
N LEU A 832 -2.54 -31.89 2.58
CA LEU A 832 -3.25 -33.11 2.15
C LEU A 832 -4.44 -33.49 3.04
N ARG A 833 -4.54 -32.95 4.26
CA ARG A 833 -5.60 -33.29 5.23
C ARG A 833 -6.63 -32.19 5.44
N GLU A 834 -6.24 -30.94 5.21
CA GLU A 834 -7.11 -29.77 5.41
C GLU A 834 -8.06 -29.58 4.21
N PRO A 835 -9.39 -29.50 4.42
CA PRO A 835 -10.36 -29.37 3.32
C PRO A 835 -10.22 -28.11 2.45
N ALA A 836 -9.60 -27.05 2.98
CA ALA A 836 -9.39 -25.76 2.29
C ALA A 836 -8.02 -25.66 1.60
N MET A 837 -7.26 -26.75 1.55
CA MET A 837 -5.92 -26.80 1.00
C MET A 837 -5.74 -28.02 0.12
N ARG A 838 -4.76 -27.93 -0.77
CA ARG A 838 -4.28 -29.07 -1.52
C ARG A 838 -2.80 -28.99 -1.75
N TYR A 839 -2.15 -30.15 -1.71
CA TYR A 839 -0.80 -30.34 -2.21
C TYR A 839 -0.79 -31.43 -3.28
N VAL A 840 -0.17 -31.15 -4.43
CA VAL A 840 -0.03 -32.10 -5.53
C VAL A 840 1.45 -32.34 -5.81
N LEU A 841 1.81 -33.61 -6.00
CA LEU A 841 3.16 -34.05 -6.31
C LEU A 841 3.14 -34.86 -7.61
N GLY A 842 3.28 -34.16 -8.74
CA GLY A 842 3.25 -34.71 -10.09
C GLY A 842 4.63 -35.12 -10.62
N ASN A 843 4.73 -35.22 -11.95
CA ASN A 843 6.00 -35.45 -12.64
C ASN A 843 6.59 -34.11 -13.09
N GLY A 844 7.75 -33.73 -12.56
CA GLY A 844 8.36 -32.43 -12.87
C GLY A 844 7.73 -31.20 -12.20
N VAL A 845 6.57 -31.35 -11.54
CA VAL A 845 5.83 -30.28 -10.87
C VAL A 845 5.32 -30.69 -9.48
N SER A 846 5.37 -29.78 -8.52
CA SER A 846 4.70 -29.89 -7.23
C SER A 846 4.11 -28.54 -6.84
N TYR A 847 2.90 -28.48 -6.30
CA TYR A 847 2.28 -27.20 -5.97
C TYR A 847 1.35 -27.28 -4.76
N TYR A 848 1.24 -26.14 -4.08
CA TYR A 848 0.18 -25.86 -3.13
C TYR A 848 -0.94 -25.11 -3.83
N ARG A 849 -2.18 -25.46 -3.52
CA ARG A 849 -3.38 -24.66 -3.81
C ARG A 849 -4.09 -24.37 -2.50
N LEU A 850 -4.19 -23.10 -2.14
CA LEU A 850 -4.76 -22.67 -0.86
C LEU A 850 -5.96 -21.75 -1.09
N VAL A 851 -7.04 -21.99 -0.36
CA VAL A 851 -8.09 -20.99 -0.17
C VAL A 851 -7.65 -20.03 0.92
N LEU A 852 -7.80 -18.72 0.69
CA LEU A 852 -7.42 -17.69 1.66
C LEU A 852 -8.65 -17.04 2.30
N PRO A 853 -8.58 -16.66 3.60
CA PRO A 853 -7.49 -16.91 4.55
C PRO A 853 -7.27 -18.38 4.91
N VAL A 854 -6.03 -18.76 5.27
CA VAL A 854 -5.75 -20.04 5.93
C VAL A 854 -5.81 -19.90 7.45
N GLN A 855 -6.30 -20.93 8.15
CA GLN A 855 -6.28 -21.01 9.61
C GLN A 855 -5.40 -22.18 10.07
N LEU A 856 -4.12 -21.94 10.34
CA LEU A 856 -3.21 -23.00 10.79
C LEU A 856 -3.29 -23.26 12.30
N ILE A 857 -3.75 -22.30 13.07
CA ILE A 857 -4.08 -22.47 14.50
C ILE A 857 -5.42 -21.81 14.78
N PRO A 858 -6.20 -22.33 15.75
CA PRO A 858 -7.50 -21.77 16.07
C PRO A 858 -7.45 -20.25 16.29
N ASN A 859 -8.42 -19.54 15.71
CA ASN A 859 -8.59 -18.08 15.82
C ASN A 859 -7.46 -17.23 15.21
N ARG A 860 -6.60 -17.79 14.35
CA ARG A 860 -5.57 -17.04 13.63
C ARG A 860 -5.66 -17.28 12.12
N PHE A 861 -6.04 -16.23 11.40
CA PHE A 861 -6.21 -16.24 9.96
C PHE A 861 -5.04 -15.54 9.27
N ASP A 862 -4.33 -16.25 8.41
CA ASP A 862 -3.26 -15.71 7.56
C ASP A 862 -3.79 -15.54 6.13
N GLN A 863 -3.78 -14.30 5.62
CA GLN A 863 -4.19 -13.95 4.25
C GLN A 863 -3.21 -12.97 3.62
N GLY A 864 -3.36 -11.68 3.92
CA GLY A 864 -2.47 -10.63 3.46
C GLY A 864 -1.16 -10.60 4.26
N GLY A 865 -0.07 -10.23 3.60
CA GLY A 865 1.26 -10.14 4.19
C GLY A 865 2.34 -10.85 3.37
N THR A 866 3.55 -10.87 3.93
CA THR A 866 4.70 -11.49 3.27
C THR A 866 4.75 -12.98 3.60
N TRP A 867 4.50 -13.80 2.59
CA TRP A 867 4.65 -15.25 2.63
C TRP A 867 6.03 -15.64 2.12
N HIS A 868 6.49 -16.85 2.46
CA HIS A 868 7.74 -17.36 1.92
C HIS A 868 7.60 -18.80 1.43
N ALA A 869 8.13 -19.08 0.24
CA ALA A 869 8.40 -20.45 -0.19
C ALA A 869 9.78 -20.88 0.33
N LEU A 870 9.83 -22.02 1.01
CA LEU A 870 11.06 -22.61 1.53
C LEU A 870 11.39 -23.86 0.71
N LEU A 871 12.56 -23.85 0.07
CA LEU A 871 13.02 -24.94 -0.79
C LEU A 871 14.35 -25.50 -0.27
N LYS A 872 14.44 -26.82 -0.16
CA LYS A 872 15.65 -27.53 0.27
C LYS A 872 15.79 -28.87 -0.44
N VAL A 873 17.02 -29.30 -0.75
CA VAL A 873 17.29 -30.67 -1.21
C VAL A 873 17.03 -31.67 -0.07
N SER A 874 15.86 -32.30 -0.08
CA SER A 874 15.39 -33.29 0.90
C SER A 874 14.07 -33.91 0.41
N ARG A 875 13.64 -35.03 0.98
CA ARG A 875 12.32 -35.60 0.65
C ARG A 875 11.19 -34.66 1.13
N PRO A 876 10.09 -34.52 0.36
CA PRO A 876 8.87 -33.86 0.82
C PRO A 876 8.34 -34.51 2.11
N ARG A 877 7.85 -33.69 3.04
CA ARG A 877 7.21 -34.15 4.28
C ARG A 877 5.74 -34.47 4.05
N LEU A 878 5.48 -35.69 3.55
CA LEU A 878 4.12 -36.17 3.24
C LEU A 878 3.42 -36.85 4.42
N GLU A 879 4.13 -37.09 5.52
CA GLU A 879 3.58 -37.63 6.77
C GLU A 879 4.04 -36.77 7.96
N PRO A 880 3.25 -36.70 9.05
CA PRO A 880 3.66 -36.01 10.27
C PRO A 880 4.86 -36.70 10.92
N SER A 881 5.76 -35.91 11.52
CA SER A 881 6.91 -36.41 12.29
C SER A 881 6.64 -36.40 13.80
N SER A 882 7.25 -37.30 14.57
CA SER A 882 7.13 -37.38 16.03
C SER A 882 7.43 -36.07 16.77
N ASP A 883 8.26 -35.21 16.18
CA ASP A 883 8.68 -33.95 16.79
C ASP A 883 7.77 -32.76 16.40
N ASN A 884 6.71 -33.00 15.60
CA ASN A 884 5.87 -31.95 15.03
C ASN A 884 4.46 -32.43 14.65
N GLU A 885 3.62 -32.76 15.65
CA GLU A 885 2.24 -33.23 15.43
C GLU A 885 1.28 -32.16 14.87
N GLN A 886 1.63 -30.88 14.94
CA GLN A 886 0.79 -29.75 14.46
C GLN A 886 1.26 -29.15 13.11
N GLY A 887 2.38 -29.64 12.56
CA GLY A 887 2.94 -29.17 11.28
C GLY A 887 3.74 -27.85 11.38
N ILE A 888 4.05 -27.38 12.59
CA ILE A 888 4.75 -26.12 12.88
C ILE A 888 6.19 -26.39 13.36
N ASP A 889 7.16 -26.41 12.44
CA ASP A 889 8.58 -26.62 12.76
C ASP A 889 9.27 -25.29 13.14
N ARG A 890 9.48 -25.04 14.45
CA ARG A 890 10.17 -23.82 14.94
C ARG A 890 11.71 -23.88 14.83
N THR A 891 12.29 -24.99 14.36
CA THR A 891 13.75 -25.23 14.46
C THR A 891 14.57 -24.63 13.32
N ILE A 892 13.97 -24.36 12.16
CA ILE A 892 14.67 -23.82 10.97
C ILE A 892 15.18 -22.39 11.21
N ALA A 893 14.51 -21.57 12.03
CA ALA A 893 14.96 -20.22 12.37
C ALA A 893 16.27 -20.21 13.19
N ARG A 894 16.58 -21.26 13.97
CA ARG A 894 17.82 -21.33 14.77
C ARG A 894 19.07 -21.62 13.93
N ARG A 895 18.95 -22.13 12.69
CA ARG A 895 20.10 -22.52 11.85
C ARG A 895 20.56 -21.44 10.87
N LEU A 896 19.79 -20.36 10.70
CA LEU A 896 20.13 -19.23 9.83
C LEU A 896 21.28 -18.36 10.38
N HIS A 897 21.62 -18.48 11.66
CA HIS A 897 22.71 -17.72 12.31
C HIS A 897 23.94 -18.57 12.74
N ALA A 898 24.00 -19.86 12.37
CA ALA A 898 25.10 -20.73 12.78
C ALA A 898 26.34 -20.55 11.88
N SER A 899 27.50 -20.35 12.51
CA SER A 899 28.79 -20.16 11.83
C SER A 899 29.22 -21.38 11.00
N ARG A 900 30.06 -21.16 9.97
CA ARG A 900 30.57 -22.21 9.06
C ARG A 900 31.27 -23.37 9.80
N ALA A 901 31.83 -23.10 10.98
CA ALA A 901 32.46 -24.09 11.85
C ALA A 901 31.45 -24.99 12.60
N GLN A 902 30.28 -24.48 12.96
CA GLN A 902 29.23 -25.24 13.64
C GLN A 902 28.49 -26.20 12.69
N ARG A 903 28.42 -25.88 11.38
CA ARG A 903 27.85 -26.77 10.35
C ARG A 903 28.65 -28.06 10.12
N ARG A 904 29.96 -28.07 10.43
CA ARG A 904 30.85 -29.24 10.24
C ARG A 904 30.77 -30.32 11.32
N ARG A 905 30.09 -30.07 12.45
CA ARG A 905 30.10 -30.96 13.64
C ARG A 905 28.87 -31.86 13.80
N ALA A 906 27.84 -31.74 12.95
CA ALA A 906 26.69 -32.65 12.99
C ALA A 906 27.02 -33.97 12.28
N GLN A 907 26.98 -35.09 13.01
CA GLN A 907 27.24 -36.43 12.47
C GLN A 907 26.27 -36.76 11.32
N PRO A 908 26.73 -37.48 10.26
CA PRO A 908 25.84 -37.95 9.20
C PRO A 908 24.95 -39.07 9.74
N SER A 909 23.62 -38.88 9.71
CA SER A 909 22.68 -39.99 9.92
C SER A 909 22.73 -40.95 8.73
N LEU A 910 22.49 -42.24 8.96
CA LEU A 910 22.52 -43.32 7.95
C LEU A 910 21.66 -43.04 6.69
N VAL A 911 20.66 -42.15 6.78
CA VAL A 911 19.78 -41.70 5.67
C VAL A 911 20.56 -40.90 4.60
N THR A 912 21.65 -40.23 4.97
CA THR A 912 22.45 -39.38 4.06
C THR A 912 23.20 -40.17 2.98
N ASN A 913 23.61 -41.42 3.23
CA ASN A 913 24.35 -42.21 2.24
C ASN A 913 23.46 -42.76 1.11
N GLU A 914 22.19 -43.08 1.41
CA GLU A 914 21.22 -43.52 0.39
C GLU A 914 20.70 -42.34 -0.43
N LEU A 915 20.49 -41.18 0.20
CA LEU A 915 20.17 -39.92 -0.49
C LEU A 915 21.32 -39.45 -1.38
N ARG A 916 22.58 -39.56 -0.93
CA ARG A 916 23.77 -39.32 -1.77
C ARG A 916 23.85 -40.27 -2.95
N ARG A 917 23.55 -41.56 -2.77
CA ARG A 917 23.44 -42.52 -3.89
C ARG A 917 22.33 -42.12 -4.86
N ARG A 918 21.14 -41.73 -4.40
CA ARG A 918 20.04 -41.32 -5.28
C ARG A 918 20.27 -39.98 -5.97
N PHE A 919 20.92 -39.02 -5.31
CA PHE A 919 21.34 -37.75 -5.90
C PHE A 919 22.44 -37.98 -6.95
N ALA A 920 23.43 -38.84 -6.66
CA ALA A 920 24.45 -39.25 -7.62
C ALA A 920 23.89 -40.10 -8.78
N VAL A 921 22.86 -40.94 -8.53
CA VAL A 921 22.13 -41.69 -9.56
C VAL A 921 21.25 -40.75 -10.40
N ALA A 922 20.62 -39.72 -9.81
CA ALA A 922 19.90 -38.68 -10.55
C ALA A 922 20.84 -37.88 -11.47
N GLN A 923 22.06 -37.61 -11.01
CA GLN A 923 23.12 -37.02 -11.83
C GLN A 923 23.65 -38.00 -12.90
N GLY A 924 23.77 -39.29 -12.58
CA GLY A 924 24.18 -40.34 -13.51
C GLY A 924 23.14 -40.67 -14.57
N ALA A 925 21.85 -40.52 -14.28
CA ALA A 925 20.76 -40.67 -15.24
C ALA A 925 20.64 -39.46 -16.18
N ALA A 926 20.91 -38.25 -15.69
CA ALA A 926 21.04 -37.05 -16.52
C ALA A 926 22.23 -37.16 -17.50
N ALA A 927 23.37 -37.68 -17.04
CA ALA A 927 24.53 -37.96 -17.91
C ALA A 927 24.35 -39.23 -18.79
N GLY A 928 23.53 -40.19 -18.36
CA GLY A 928 23.26 -41.43 -19.10
C GLY A 928 22.34 -41.26 -20.29
N ALA A 929 21.43 -40.27 -20.24
CA ALA A 929 20.62 -39.85 -21.39
C ALA A 929 21.48 -39.18 -22.49
N GLU A 930 22.56 -38.50 -22.12
CA GLU A 930 23.55 -37.91 -23.06
C GLU A 930 24.47 -38.97 -23.71
N ALA A 931 24.73 -40.09 -23.02
CA ALA A 931 25.61 -41.14 -23.54
C ALA A 931 24.94 -42.04 -24.61
N PHE A 932 23.61 -42.14 -24.63
CA PHE A 932 22.88 -42.95 -25.61
C PHE A 932 22.68 -42.22 -26.96
N SER A 933 22.76 -40.89 -27.00
CA SER A 933 22.72 -40.09 -28.23
C SER A 933 24.12 -39.87 -28.86
N HIS A 934 25.20 -40.03 -28.08
CA HIS A 934 26.57 -39.83 -28.56
C HIS A 934 27.13 -40.96 -29.43
N ALA A 935 26.42 -42.08 -29.60
CA ALA A 935 26.89 -43.19 -30.45
C ALA A 935 26.78 -42.90 -31.97
N LEU A 936 26.18 -41.76 -32.39
CA LEU A 936 25.95 -41.44 -33.80
C LEU A 936 26.38 -40.03 -34.26
N ALA A 937 26.99 -39.20 -33.42
CA ALA A 937 27.49 -37.88 -33.83
C ALA A 937 28.88 -37.58 -33.23
N GLY A 938 29.82 -37.15 -34.09
CA GLY A 938 31.23 -36.92 -33.79
C GLY A 938 31.52 -35.84 -32.73
N PRO A 939 32.78 -35.71 -32.27
CA PRO A 939 33.11 -35.07 -31.01
C PRO A 939 33.28 -33.56 -31.15
N THR A 940 32.26 -32.76 -30.83
CA THR A 940 32.40 -31.31 -30.62
C THR A 940 31.44 -30.77 -29.55
N THR A 941 31.55 -31.23 -28.30
CA THR A 941 30.94 -30.56 -27.15
C THR A 941 31.87 -30.66 -25.93
N ARG A 942 32.03 -29.54 -25.21
CA ARG A 942 32.88 -29.40 -24.03
C ARG A 942 32.26 -30.17 -22.86
N GLU A 943 33.02 -31.10 -22.26
CA GLU A 943 32.57 -31.79 -21.03
C GLU A 943 32.30 -30.77 -19.90
N PRO A 944 31.14 -30.84 -19.23
CA PRO A 944 30.85 -30.02 -18.06
C PRO A 944 31.82 -30.35 -16.93
N THR A 945 32.29 -29.32 -16.23
CA THR A 945 33.33 -29.45 -15.21
C THR A 945 32.78 -30.14 -13.95
N ARG A 946 33.68 -30.71 -13.13
CA ARG A 946 33.32 -31.46 -11.91
C ARG A 946 32.53 -30.63 -10.87
N GLU A 947 32.52 -29.30 -10.99
CA GLU A 947 31.74 -28.36 -10.15
C GLU A 947 30.26 -28.24 -10.56
N GLU A 948 29.89 -28.53 -11.82
CA GLU A 948 28.50 -28.44 -12.31
C GLU A 948 27.65 -29.67 -11.90
N ARG A 949 28.28 -30.78 -11.51
CA ARG A 949 27.65 -32.02 -11.05
C ARG A 949 27.15 -31.95 -9.60
N GLY A 950 26.55 -30.84 -9.16
CA GLY A 950 26.16 -30.64 -7.75
C GLY A 950 24.83 -29.90 -7.49
N LYS A 951 24.17 -29.39 -8.53
CA LYS A 951 23.08 -28.41 -8.40
C LYS A 951 21.77 -28.92 -9.00
N LEU A 952 20.64 -28.69 -8.32
CA LEU A 952 19.30 -29.06 -8.78
C LEU A 952 18.53 -27.81 -9.23
N PRO A 953 18.27 -27.61 -10.54
CA PRO A 953 17.54 -26.45 -11.01
C PRO A 953 16.06 -26.49 -10.60
N TYR A 954 15.50 -25.31 -10.32
CA TYR A 954 14.09 -25.12 -10.06
C TYR A 954 13.58 -23.80 -10.65
N SER A 955 12.27 -23.77 -10.87
CA SER A 955 11.49 -22.59 -11.20
C SER A 955 10.30 -22.52 -10.26
N LEU A 956 10.04 -21.38 -9.62
CA LEU A 956 8.88 -21.17 -8.78
C LEU A 956 7.92 -20.20 -9.51
N ILE A 957 6.62 -20.44 -9.42
CA ILE A 957 5.57 -19.52 -9.89
C ILE A 957 4.52 -19.40 -8.79
N VAL A 958 4.18 -18.17 -8.41
CA VAL A 958 3.11 -17.85 -7.47
C VAL A 958 1.99 -17.16 -8.25
N GLN A 959 0.79 -17.71 -8.19
CA GLN A 959 -0.41 -17.14 -8.82
C GLN A 959 -1.49 -16.92 -7.77
N SER A 960 -2.10 -15.75 -7.74
CA SER A 960 -3.19 -15.42 -6.82
C SER A 960 -4.49 -15.17 -7.58
N TYR A 961 -5.59 -15.71 -7.07
CA TYR A 961 -6.93 -15.32 -7.49
C TYR A 961 -7.29 -14.04 -6.74
N SER A 962 -7.38 -12.92 -7.43
CA SER A 962 -7.39 -11.60 -6.80
C SER A 962 -8.36 -10.64 -7.46
N ASN A 963 -8.88 -9.71 -6.67
CA ASN A 963 -9.52 -8.51 -7.22
C ASN A 963 -8.50 -7.43 -7.61
N VAL A 964 -7.21 -7.55 -7.25
CA VAL A 964 -6.14 -6.65 -7.71
C VAL A 964 -5.48 -7.25 -8.95
N SER A 965 -5.55 -6.55 -10.07
CA SER A 965 -4.99 -7.01 -11.34
C SER A 965 -3.96 -6.05 -11.93
N LEU A 966 -2.92 -6.63 -12.55
CA LEU A 966 -1.99 -5.96 -13.45
C LEU A 966 -2.26 -6.51 -14.85
N ARG A 967 -2.66 -5.63 -15.77
CA ARG A 967 -2.80 -5.99 -17.18
C ARG A 967 -1.83 -5.17 -17.99
N ALA A 968 -0.87 -5.83 -18.62
CA ALA A 968 0.07 -5.19 -19.53
C ALA A 968 -0.11 -5.65 -20.97
N GLU A 969 0.28 -4.79 -21.91
CA GLU A 969 0.22 -4.99 -23.34
C GLU A 969 1.51 -4.47 -23.99
N LEU A 970 2.04 -5.20 -24.96
CA LEU A 970 3.25 -4.86 -25.69
C LEU A 970 2.91 -4.69 -27.18
N ARG A 971 3.28 -3.54 -27.75
CA ARG A 971 3.17 -3.24 -29.17
C ARG A 971 4.54 -2.95 -29.75
N GLN A 972 4.85 -3.52 -30.91
CA GLN A 972 6.11 -3.31 -31.60
C GLN A 972 5.87 -2.70 -32.97
N SER A 973 6.72 -1.74 -33.35
CA SER A 973 6.60 -1.00 -34.63
C SER A 973 7.12 -1.76 -35.84
N GLY A 974 7.94 -2.79 -35.63
CA GLY A 974 8.54 -3.64 -36.64
C GLY A 974 9.27 -4.82 -36.00
N TYR A 975 9.96 -5.60 -36.82
CA TYR A 975 10.66 -6.84 -36.50
C TYR A 975 12.13 -6.79 -36.93
N GLU A 976 12.62 -5.68 -37.49
CA GLU A 976 14.05 -5.49 -37.70
C GLU A 976 14.75 -4.88 -36.47
N PRO A 977 16.06 -5.15 -36.26
CA PRO A 977 16.85 -4.46 -35.24
C PRO A 977 16.77 -2.93 -35.42
N GLY A 978 16.34 -2.23 -34.38
CA GLY A 978 15.97 -0.81 -34.41
C GLY A 978 14.48 -0.55 -34.20
N ALA A 979 13.64 -1.58 -34.18
CA ALA A 979 12.20 -1.45 -33.92
C ALA A 979 11.92 -0.85 -32.53
N GLY A 980 11.02 0.14 -32.49
CA GLY A 980 10.50 0.72 -31.26
C GLY A 980 9.42 -0.17 -30.64
N ILE A 981 9.54 -0.43 -29.35
CA ILE A 981 8.61 -1.22 -28.55
C ILE A 981 7.91 -0.29 -27.55
N GLN A 982 6.59 -0.30 -27.54
CA GLN A 982 5.74 0.41 -26.58
C GLN A 982 5.05 -0.59 -25.67
N VAL A 983 5.08 -0.32 -24.37
CA VAL A 983 4.47 -1.17 -23.34
C VAL A 983 3.51 -0.31 -22.54
N GLN A 984 2.29 -0.79 -22.35
CA GLN A 984 1.29 -0.19 -21.49
C GLN A 984 0.93 -1.17 -20.38
N ALA A 985 0.72 -0.68 -19.17
CA ALA A 985 0.34 -1.48 -18.01
C ALA A 985 -0.74 -0.75 -17.22
N THR A 986 -1.82 -1.44 -16.86
CA THR A 986 -2.92 -0.88 -16.09
C THR A 986 -3.08 -1.64 -14.79
N LEU A 987 -3.15 -0.90 -13.68
CA LEU A 987 -3.40 -1.43 -12.35
C LEU A 987 -4.83 -1.15 -11.92
N THR A 988 -5.57 -2.20 -11.57
CA THR A 988 -6.94 -2.05 -11.07
C THR A 988 -7.19 -2.89 -9.82
N GLN A 989 -8.10 -2.41 -8.98
CA GLN A 989 -8.69 -3.15 -7.88
C GLN A 989 -10.21 -3.22 -8.10
N SER A 990 -10.75 -4.43 -8.23
CA SER A 990 -12.14 -4.71 -8.61
C SER A 990 -12.56 -3.98 -9.89
N GLY A 991 -11.65 -3.88 -10.86
CA GLY A 991 -11.88 -3.16 -12.12
C GLY A 991 -11.77 -1.64 -12.02
N ILE A 992 -11.57 -1.07 -10.83
CA ILE A 992 -11.39 0.37 -10.65
C ILE A 992 -9.89 0.70 -10.62
N PRO A 993 -9.42 1.72 -11.35
CA PRO A 993 -8.02 2.17 -11.30
C PRO A 993 -7.44 2.39 -9.90
N LEU A 994 -6.16 2.06 -9.74
CA LEU A 994 -5.35 2.37 -8.57
C LEU A 994 -4.44 3.57 -8.86
N GLU A 995 -4.91 4.78 -8.56
CA GLU A 995 -4.18 6.03 -8.80
C GLU A 995 -3.16 6.34 -7.69
N GLY A 996 -2.01 6.92 -8.07
CA GLY A 996 -1.04 7.55 -7.16
C GLY A 996 -0.28 6.66 -6.18
N THR A 997 -0.57 5.36 -6.13
CA THR A 997 -0.07 4.43 -5.09
C THR A 997 0.66 3.19 -5.63
N GLY A 998 0.64 2.98 -6.95
CA GLY A 998 1.30 1.87 -7.65
C GLY A 998 2.57 2.30 -8.37
N LEU A 999 3.68 1.61 -8.12
CA LEU A 999 4.91 1.70 -8.91
C LEU A 999 4.95 0.53 -9.90
N VAL A 1000 5.07 0.85 -11.19
CA VAL A 1000 5.27 -0.14 -12.27
C VAL A 1000 6.67 0.03 -12.85
N TRP A 1001 7.37 -1.07 -13.07
CA TRP A 1001 8.67 -1.09 -13.76
C TRP A 1001 8.80 -2.35 -14.60
N GLY A 1002 9.70 -2.34 -15.58
CA GLY A 1002 10.04 -3.50 -16.40
C GLY A 1002 11.47 -3.96 -16.15
N GLU A 1003 11.70 -5.27 -16.15
CA GLU A 1003 13.03 -5.88 -16.22
C GLU A 1003 13.20 -6.42 -17.65
N LEU A 1004 14.03 -5.74 -18.45
CA LEU A 1004 14.33 -6.09 -19.85
C LEU A 1004 15.61 -6.92 -19.91
N THR A 1005 15.50 -8.15 -20.40
CA THR A 1005 16.64 -9.01 -20.76
C THR A 1005 16.78 -9.03 -22.28
N ARG A 1006 17.92 -8.56 -22.79
CA ARG A 1006 18.25 -8.55 -24.22
C ARG A 1006 18.74 -9.94 -24.71
N PRO A 1007 18.81 -10.17 -26.02
CA PRO A 1007 19.29 -11.43 -26.60
C PRO A 1007 20.69 -11.86 -26.14
N ASP A 1008 21.56 -10.91 -25.79
CA ASP A 1008 22.92 -11.16 -25.29
C ASP A 1008 22.96 -11.53 -23.79
N GLY A 1009 21.80 -11.60 -23.13
CA GLY A 1009 21.67 -11.85 -21.69
C GLY A 1009 21.83 -10.60 -20.82
N SER A 1010 22.13 -9.43 -21.39
CA SER A 1010 22.23 -8.19 -20.63
C SER A 1010 20.86 -7.78 -20.09
N GLN A 1011 20.84 -7.35 -18.82
CA GLN A 1011 19.61 -6.93 -18.14
C GLN A 1011 19.62 -5.42 -17.91
N SER A 1012 18.47 -4.78 -18.09
CA SER A 1012 18.26 -3.36 -17.79
C SER A 1012 16.86 -3.12 -17.25
N THR A 1013 16.71 -2.11 -16.39
CA THR A 1013 15.40 -1.70 -15.86
C THR A 1013 14.77 -0.65 -16.75
N LEU A 1014 13.51 -0.87 -17.11
CA LEU A 1014 12.66 0.05 -17.85
C LEU A 1014 11.71 0.76 -16.89
N SER A 1015 11.83 2.08 -16.78
CA SER A 1015 10.94 2.90 -15.95
C SER A 1015 9.64 3.18 -16.68
N PHE A 1016 8.49 2.95 -16.04
CA PHE A 1016 7.19 3.32 -16.58
C PHE A 1016 6.77 4.70 -16.07
N GLN A 1017 6.26 5.54 -16.96
CA GLN A 1017 5.65 6.82 -16.62
C GLN A 1017 4.18 6.59 -16.25
N PRO A 1018 3.71 7.13 -15.12
CA PRO A 1018 2.29 7.10 -14.79
C PRO A 1018 1.48 8.00 -15.73
N GLU A 1019 0.31 7.52 -16.10
CA GLU A 1019 -0.73 8.21 -16.87
C GLU A 1019 -2.04 8.21 -16.04
N ASP A 1020 -3.10 8.84 -16.56
CA ASP A 1020 -4.42 8.84 -15.91
C ASP A 1020 -5.03 7.43 -15.82
N ASP A 1021 -6.02 7.23 -14.95
CA ASP A 1021 -6.75 5.97 -14.77
C ASP A 1021 -5.87 4.76 -14.41
N GLY A 1022 -4.81 4.96 -13.60
CA GLY A 1022 -3.95 3.87 -13.12
C GLY A 1022 -3.17 3.17 -14.24
N ARG A 1023 -3.01 3.85 -15.38
CA ARG A 1023 -2.23 3.41 -16.52
C ARG A 1023 -0.77 3.85 -16.38
N HIS A 1024 0.12 3.06 -16.94
CA HIS A 1024 1.55 3.28 -16.93
C HIS A 1024 2.11 2.92 -18.30
N SER A 1025 3.02 3.73 -18.84
CA SER A 1025 3.61 3.46 -20.16
C SER A 1025 5.13 3.54 -20.16
N ALA A 1026 5.75 2.72 -21.00
CA ALA A 1026 7.19 2.74 -21.23
C ALA A 1026 7.52 2.42 -22.69
N ARG A 1027 8.72 2.81 -23.12
CA ARG A 1027 9.22 2.54 -24.47
C ARG A 1027 10.69 2.14 -24.44
N PHE A 1028 11.08 1.21 -25.30
CA PHE A 1028 12.49 0.88 -25.55
C PHE A 1028 12.70 0.54 -27.03
N VAL A 1029 13.96 0.52 -27.46
CA VAL A 1029 14.36 0.12 -28.82
C VAL A 1029 14.97 -1.27 -28.76
N ALA A 1030 14.49 -2.17 -29.62
CA ALA A 1030 15.04 -3.51 -29.79
C ALA A 1030 16.16 -3.48 -30.84
N ASP A 1031 17.38 -3.15 -30.42
CA ASP A 1031 18.54 -2.82 -31.27
C ASP A 1031 19.37 -4.03 -31.72
N SER A 1032 19.11 -5.21 -31.18
CA SER A 1032 19.88 -6.44 -31.42
C SER A 1032 18.97 -7.57 -31.89
N SER A 1033 19.44 -8.41 -32.81
CA SER A 1033 18.62 -9.54 -33.28
C SER A 1033 18.46 -10.60 -32.19
N GLY A 1034 17.22 -11.04 -31.97
CA GLY A 1034 16.86 -12.11 -31.06
C GLY A 1034 15.60 -11.81 -30.26
N VAL A 1035 15.41 -12.57 -29.17
CA VAL A 1035 14.29 -12.42 -28.24
C VAL A 1035 14.66 -11.46 -27.11
N HIS A 1036 13.86 -10.43 -26.93
CA HIS A 1036 13.92 -9.50 -25.80
C HIS A 1036 12.83 -9.88 -24.80
N LYS A 1037 13.21 -10.39 -23.63
CA LYS A 1037 12.27 -10.77 -22.58
C LYS A 1037 12.01 -9.57 -21.68
N LEU A 1038 10.75 -9.18 -21.52
CA LEU A 1038 10.34 -8.10 -20.64
C LEU A 1038 9.47 -8.64 -19.52
N ARG A 1039 9.91 -8.53 -18.27
CA ARG A 1039 9.08 -8.81 -17.09
C ARG A 1039 8.57 -7.50 -16.50
N VAL A 1040 7.29 -7.20 -16.71
CA VAL A 1040 6.62 -6.04 -16.11
C VAL A 1040 6.23 -6.40 -14.69
N ARG A 1041 6.56 -5.55 -13.73
CA ARG A 1041 6.30 -5.74 -12.30
C ARG A 1041 5.62 -4.51 -11.74
N ALA A 1042 4.73 -4.75 -10.79
CA ALA A 1042 4.03 -3.72 -10.08
C ALA A 1042 4.07 -3.99 -8.58
N ARG A 1043 4.28 -2.92 -7.80
CA ARG A 1043 4.10 -2.93 -6.35
C ARG A 1043 3.28 -1.71 -5.95
N GLY A 1044 2.39 -1.87 -4.98
CA GLY A 1044 1.58 -0.76 -4.53
C GLY A 1044 0.86 -1.10 -3.24
N ARG A 1045 -0.09 -0.25 -2.86
CA ARG A 1045 -1.01 -0.51 -1.75
C ARG A 1045 -2.44 -0.61 -2.28
N THR A 1046 -3.23 -1.53 -1.71
CA THR A 1046 -4.68 -1.55 -1.94
C THR A 1046 -5.31 -0.29 -1.37
N ARG A 1047 -6.59 -0.03 -1.68
CA ARG A 1047 -7.35 1.10 -1.11
C ARG A 1047 -7.44 1.10 0.43
N LYS A 1048 -7.23 -0.07 1.06
CA LYS A 1048 -7.17 -0.24 2.52
C LYS A 1048 -5.74 -0.24 3.07
N GLY A 1049 -4.74 0.10 2.23
CA GLY A 1049 -3.36 0.30 2.64
C GLY A 1049 -2.47 -0.96 2.65
N MET A 1050 -2.95 -2.14 2.23
CA MET A 1050 -2.14 -3.36 2.24
C MET A 1050 -1.20 -3.44 1.03
N PRO A 1051 0.09 -3.79 1.22
CA PRO A 1051 1.02 -3.93 0.11
C PRO A 1051 0.69 -5.14 -0.78
N PHE A 1052 0.85 -4.99 -2.09
CA PHE A 1052 0.71 -6.07 -3.08
C PHE A 1052 1.87 -6.08 -4.07
N MET A 1053 2.09 -7.22 -4.73
CA MET A 1053 2.97 -7.35 -5.89
C MET A 1053 2.28 -8.11 -7.02
N ARG A 1054 2.52 -7.71 -8.27
CA ARG A 1054 2.03 -8.37 -9.48
C ARG A 1054 3.11 -8.34 -10.53
N GLU A 1055 3.14 -9.34 -11.40
CA GLU A 1055 4.05 -9.36 -12.54
C GLU A 1055 3.46 -10.07 -13.75
N GLN A 1056 3.96 -9.71 -14.93
CA GLN A 1056 3.57 -10.29 -16.20
C GLN A 1056 4.76 -10.26 -17.17
N THR A 1057 5.03 -11.37 -17.87
CA THR A 1057 6.16 -11.47 -18.80
C THR A 1057 5.68 -11.39 -20.25
N PHE A 1058 6.44 -10.70 -21.09
CA PHE A 1058 6.25 -10.59 -22.54
C PHE A 1058 7.57 -10.82 -23.27
N THR A 1059 7.48 -11.09 -24.57
CA THR A 1059 8.64 -11.14 -25.45
C THR A 1059 8.44 -10.21 -26.65
N ALA A 1060 9.43 -9.39 -26.94
CA ALA A 1060 9.57 -8.70 -28.23
C ALA A 1060 10.67 -9.40 -29.04
N VAL A 1061 10.54 -9.41 -30.36
CA VAL A 1061 11.41 -10.20 -31.24
C VAL A 1061 11.90 -9.36 -32.42
N THR A 1062 13.18 -9.48 -32.75
CA THR A 1062 13.73 -8.86 -33.96
C THR A 1062 14.75 -9.74 -34.69
N TRP A 1063 14.78 -9.67 -36.02
CA TRP A 1063 15.77 -10.32 -36.88
C TRP A 1063 15.98 -9.57 -38.18
N ARG A 1064 17.12 -9.81 -38.84
CA ARG A 1064 17.42 -9.20 -40.13
C ARG A 1064 16.42 -9.70 -41.18
N GLY A 1065 15.71 -8.78 -41.84
CA GLY A 1065 14.68 -9.10 -42.82
C GLY A 1065 13.28 -9.30 -42.24
N GLY A 1066 13.10 -9.14 -40.92
CA GLY A 1066 11.83 -9.49 -40.27
C GLY A 1066 10.62 -8.67 -40.69
N ASP A 1067 10.80 -7.42 -41.10
CA ASP A 1067 9.70 -6.60 -41.63
C ASP A 1067 9.23 -7.09 -43.01
N ARG A 1068 10.12 -7.68 -43.81
CA ARG A 1068 9.76 -8.28 -45.11
C ARG A 1068 8.96 -9.57 -44.92
N ASP A 1069 9.33 -10.38 -43.94
CA ASP A 1069 8.60 -11.59 -43.56
C ASP A 1069 7.19 -11.22 -43.00
N ALA A 1070 7.08 -10.08 -42.30
CA ALA A 1070 5.80 -9.54 -41.84
C ALA A 1070 4.92 -9.02 -42.99
N GLU A 1071 5.49 -8.38 -44.01
CA GLU A 1071 4.77 -7.95 -45.22
C GLU A 1071 4.22 -9.15 -46.02
N THR A 1072 4.99 -10.25 -46.14
CA THR A 1072 4.50 -11.50 -46.74
C THR A 1072 3.40 -12.18 -45.93
N GLY A 1073 3.29 -11.89 -44.63
CA GLY A 1073 2.21 -12.38 -43.75
C GLY A 1073 0.96 -11.49 -43.71
N ALA A 1074 1.03 -10.22 -44.14
CA ALA A 1074 -0.04 -9.23 -44.02
C ALA A 1074 -0.82 -8.96 -45.32
N GLY A 1075 -0.36 -9.49 -46.46
CA GLY A 1075 -1.05 -9.31 -47.74
C GLY A 1075 -0.33 -10.03 -48.85
N GLY A 1076 -0.84 -11.21 -49.21
CA GLY A 1076 -0.32 -12.01 -50.30
C GLY A 1076 0.67 -13.06 -49.81
N GLY A 1077 0.15 -14.23 -49.46
CA GLY A 1077 0.85 -15.42 -49.93
C GLY A 1077 1.00 -15.25 -51.44
N GLU A 1078 2.24 -15.09 -51.91
CA GLU A 1078 2.53 -15.61 -53.24
C GLU A 1078 2.01 -17.04 -53.22
N ARG A 1079 1.03 -17.31 -54.09
CA ARG A 1079 0.37 -18.60 -54.23
C ARG A 1079 1.42 -19.68 -54.47
N PHE A 1080 1.96 -20.25 -53.41
CA PHE A 1080 2.70 -21.50 -53.44
C PHE A 1080 1.68 -22.65 -53.49
N MET A 1081 0.83 -22.63 -54.53
CA MET A 1081 0.03 -23.71 -55.12
C MET A 1081 -1.10 -23.08 -55.94
N ASP A 1082 -0.76 -22.29 -56.97
CA ASP A 1082 -1.46 -22.48 -58.23
C ASP A 1082 -0.70 -23.54 -59.03
N ALA A 1083 -1.47 -24.36 -59.74
CA ALA A 1083 -1.00 -25.35 -60.69
C ALA A 1083 0.17 -24.85 -61.58
N PRO A 1084 1.07 -25.75 -62.01
CA PRO A 1084 2.43 -25.42 -62.46
C PRO A 1084 2.40 -24.49 -63.68
N THR A 1085 2.70 -23.21 -63.49
CA THR A 1085 2.80 -22.25 -64.61
C THR A 1085 3.92 -21.20 -64.44
N GLU A 1086 4.28 -20.76 -63.23
CA GLU A 1086 5.30 -19.70 -63.08
C GLU A 1086 6.77 -20.18 -62.94
N ARG A 1087 7.00 -21.44 -62.53
CA ARG A 1087 8.35 -22.04 -62.62
C ARG A 1087 8.77 -22.32 -64.07
N ASP A 1088 7.80 -22.46 -64.98
CA ASP A 1088 8.05 -22.77 -66.38
C ASP A 1088 8.61 -21.58 -67.15
N ASP A 1089 8.30 -20.32 -66.80
CA ASP A 1089 8.80 -19.17 -67.56
C ASP A 1089 10.27 -18.82 -67.27
N ARG A 1090 10.71 -18.97 -66.02
CA ARG A 1090 12.12 -18.78 -65.65
C ARG A 1090 12.97 -19.98 -66.05
N LEU A 1091 12.44 -21.19 -65.90
CA LEU A 1091 13.09 -22.41 -66.39
C LEU A 1091 13.12 -22.44 -67.92
N CYS A 1092 12.08 -21.98 -68.61
CA CYS A 1092 12.11 -21.79 -70.07
C CYS A 1092 13.11 -20.76 -70.49
N LYS A 1093 13.14 -19.58 -69.86
CA LYS A 1093 14.16 -18.56 -70.20
C LYS A 1093 15.58 -19.07 -69.95
N LEU A 1094 15.79 -19.89 -68.91
CA LEU A 1094 17.07 -20.53 -68.63
C LEU A 1094 17.39 -21.61 -69.67
N LEU A 1095 16.46 -22.50 -69.98
CA LEU A 1095 16.62 -23.55 -70.99
C LEU A 1095 16.77 -22.98 -72.40
N GLU A 1096 16.06 -21.90 -72.73
CA GLU A 1096 16.20 -21.15 -73.97
C GLU A 1096 17.56 -20.44 -74.03
N CYS A 1097 18.04 -19.85 -72.92
CA CYS A 1097 19.38 -19.27 -72.86
C CYS A 1097 20.51 -20.31 -73.02
N VAL A 1098 20.35 -21.49 -72.39
CA VAL A 1098 21.34 -22.57 -72.38
C VAL A 1098 21.31 -23.37 -73.67
N LEU A 1099 20.12 -23.64 -74.23
CA LEU A 1099 19.92 -24.55 -75.35
C LEU A 1099 19.64 -23.83 -76.67
N ARG A 1100 19.50 -22.51 -76.75
CA ARG A 1100 19.36 -21.84 -78.07
C ARG A 1100 20.65 -21.97 -78.89
N ARG A 1101 20.51 -22.18 -80.21
CA ARG A 1101 21.66 -22.18 -81.13
C ARG A 1101 22.38 -20.83 -81.08
N GLY A 1102 23.65 -20.85 -80.69
CA GLY A 1102 24.45 -19.63 -80.45
C GLY A 1102 24.20 -18.95 -79.09
N GLY A 1103 23.58 -19.64 -78.13
CA GLY A 1103 23.37 -19.18 -76.75
C GLY A 1103 24.57 -19.45 -75.82
N ALA A 1104 24.31 -19.71 -74.54
CA ALA A 1104 25.35 -19.89 -73.53
C ALA A 1104 26.26 -21.11 -73.77
N ILE A 1105 25.77 -22.13 -74.49
CA ILE A 1105 26.59 -23.24 -74.99
C ILE A 1105 27.13 -22.87 -76.37
N GLY A 1106 28.44 -22.60 -76.44
CA GLY A 1106 29.14 -22.35 -77.69
C GLY A 1106 29.37 -23.62 -78.53
N PRO A 1107 29.59 -23.50 -79.85
CA PRO A 1107 29.71 -24.64 -80.78
C PRO A 1107 30.85 -25.61 -80.43
N GLU A 1108 31.91 -25.13 -79.77
CA GLU A 1108 33.04 -25.95 -79.34
C GLU A 1108 32.70 -26.88 -78.15
N LEU A 1109 31.78 -26.43 -77.26
CA LEU A 1109 31.30 -27.22 -76.12
C LEU A 1109 30.23 -28.22 -76.57
N GLU A 1110 29.37 -27.85 -77.53
CA GLU A 1110 28.37 -28.73 -78.14
C GLU A 1110 29.04 -29.92 -78.86
N LYS A 1111 30.19 -29.70 -79.51
CA LYS A 1111 30.99 -30.78 -80.11
C LYS A 1111 31.53 -31.77 -79.07
N ARG A 1112 32.07 -31.27 -77.94
CA ARG A 1112 32.59 -32.10 -76.85
C ARG A 1112 31.50 -32.89 -76.14
N LEU A 1113 30.34 -32.28 -75.91
CA LEU A 1113 29.19 -32.97 -75.29
C LEU A 1113 28.65 -34.09 -76.19
N ARG A 1114 28.67 -33.92 -77.51
CA ARG A 1114 28.30 -34.97 -78.46
C ARG A 1114 29.32 -36.12 -78.49
N GLU A 1115 30.61 -35.84 -78.32
CA GLU A 1115 31.66 -36.87 -78.19
C GLU A 1115 31.52 -37.68 -76.88
N GLU A 1116 30.98 -37.07 -75.82
CA GLU A 1116 30.66 -37.71 -74.52
C GLU A 1116 29.25 -38.35 -74.48
N GLY A 1117 28.56 -38.46 -75.61
CA GLY A 1117 27.25 -39.15 -75.73
C GLY A 1117 26.01 -38.32 -75.38
N LEU A 1118 26.14 -37.01 -75.20
CA LEU A 1118 25.05 -36.07 -74.93
C LEU A 1118 24.67 -35.28 -76.21
N ASP A 1119 23.59 -35.69 -76.88
CA ASP A 1119 23.08 -35.00 -78.08
C ASP A 1119 22.09 -33.88 -77.71
N LEU A 1120 22.58 -32.65 -77.72
CA LEU A 1120 21.79 -31.46 -77.39
C LEU A 1120 20.62 -31.23 -78.36
N GLU A 1121 20.69 -31.76 -79.59
CA GLU A 1121 19.56 -31.65 -80.53
C GLU A 1121 18.41 -32.59 -80.17
N HIS A 1122 18.73 -33.79 -79.65
CA HIS A 1122 17.72 -34.72 -79.15
C HIS A 1122 17.05 -34.18 -77.87
N ILE A 1123 17.83 -33.51 -77.01
CA ILE A 1123 17.32 -32.85 -75.79
C ILE A 1123 16.35 -31.70 -76.15
N ARG A 1124 16.67 -30.89 -77.16
CA ARG A 1124 15.77 -29.83 -77.67
C ARG A 1124 14.44 -30.42 -78.16
N GLN A 1125 14.49 -31.51 -78.93
CA GLN A 1125 13.29 -32.19 -79.44
C GLN A 1125 12.43 -32.79 -78.30
N CYS A 1126 13.05 -33.38 -77.28
CA CYS A 1126 12.33 -33.87 -76.10
C CYS A 1126 11.60 -32.72 -75.36
N LEU A 1127 12.23 -31.55 -75.24
CA LEU A 1127 11.66 -30.39 -74.56
C LEU A 1127 10.52 -29.74 -75.37
N GLU A 1128 10.62 -29.68 -76.70
CA GLU A 1128 9.51 -29.20 -77.54
C GLU A 1128 8.27 -30.11 -77.46
N SER A 1129 8.46 -31.43 -77.30
CA SER A 1129 7.33 -32.37 -77.17
C SER A 1129 6.57 -32.25 -75.85
N LEU A 1130 7.23 -31.78 -74.78
CA LEU A 1130 6.62 -31.54 -73.47
C LEU A 1130 5.73 -30.29 -73.44
N TYR A 1131 6.01 -29.29 -74.28
CA TYR A 1131 5.24 -28.04 -74.36
C TYR A 1131 3.92 -28.17 -75.14
N ALA A 1132 3.79 -29.15 -76.04
CA ALA A 1132 2.61 -29.30 -76.91
C ALA A 1132 1.41 -30.05 -76.27
N SER A 1133 1.59 -30.72 -75.12
CA SER A 1133 0.58 -31.61 -74.52
C SER A 1133 -0.37 -30.97 -73.50
N GLY A 1134 -0.26 -29.66 -73.22
CA GLY A 1134 -1.05 -28.97 -72.17
C GLY A 1134 -2.44 -28.47 -72.56
N GLY A 1135 -2.87 -28.62 -73.82
CA GLY A 1135 -4.14 -28.09 -74.31
C GLY A 1135 -5.16 -29.18 -74.63
N ASN A 1136 -6.32 -29.15 -73.95
CA ASN A 1136 -7.61 -29.73 -74.35
C ASN A 1136 -7.95 -31.15 -73.83
N ARG A 1137 -8.78 -31.25 -72.77
CA ARG A 1137 -9.79 -32.32 -72.60
C ARG A 1137 -10.92 -31.89 -71.66
N ARG A 1138 -12.06 -31.54 -72.27
CA ARG A 1138 -13.39 -31.45 -71.64
C ARG A 1138 -13.87 -32.87 -71.26
N THR A 1139 -14.49 -33.02 -70.10
CA THR A 1139 -15.34 -34.18 -69.74
C THR A 1139 -16.72 -34.06 -70.40
N PRO A 1140 -17.36 -35.17 -70.83
CA PRO A 1140 -18.80 -35.23 -71.04
C PRO A 1140 -19.54 -35.77 -69.81
N ARG A 1141 -20.81 -35.37 -69.71
CA ARG A 1141 -21.82 -35.65 -68.69
C ARG A 1141 -22.40 -37.08 -68.74
N GLU A 1142 -23.02 -37.41 -67.60
CA GLU A 1142 -24.21 -38.26 -67.35
C GLU A 1142 -24.05 -39.79 -67.20
N GLY A 1143 -24.64 -40.29 -66.10
CA GLY A 1143 -24.70 -41.68 -65.65
C GLY A 1143 -24.92 -41.74 -64.14
#